data_AF-A0A952XEH6-F1
#
_entry.id   AF-A0A952XEH6-F1
#
_cell.length_a   1.000
_cell.length_b   1.000
_cell.length_c   1.000
_cell.angle_alpha   90.00
_cell.angle_beta   90.00
_cell.angle_gamma   90.00
#
_symmetry.space_group_name_H-M   'P 1'
#
loop_
_entity.id
_entity.type
_entity.pdbx_description
1 polymer ?
#
loop_
_entity_poly.entity_id
_entity_poly.type
_entity_poly.pdbx_seq_one_letter_code
_entity_poly.pdbx_strand_id
1 'polypeptide(L)'
;MSIGSGAIGETAIGETLAFGGVTVLLDSIVIVLALTPAVATGGADVGLDGIAIELAASSPAATGGADVGLDGIGIEVAAGSAVATGGADVALDGIAIGVEAASVTVTGGALVALSGIAIDMATGDVVASGGTDVPLDGIAIALRLNSVDVITVTPGFFDLVRRADGAGQYLVEVAMLPAGAATITAGGTPGAVGELALGESGEGAGLDFGETLHQLSDREWVGAPDDSQKPNIWYDARVKTPLVLERAVPLQPEEPRRAARQYGFIEIENRDGGWDGVVNANTIDGREIRVLYGPYMAPYRDFHPIGNVLGDRFEASAQSVRIMVRDRALPLDRVLQKETYGGTGGADGTAEMTGKHKPLALGCPFNVSPPLIEPFLLIYQWHYRSAEGVSAVYDRGLALTRDTSIGSAGDVADYTALAAADIAAGHFITCRALGLFRLGSSPTGAITADVKGDRLSGVFTDTVSGVAWRLATSIGDINPARANKPSFDTLPAYRCGVWLSTEDAARKTGAEVLGEVLGSVGAYWDVSQAGFVRAFRHAAPQTQGAQHWIDPADIINVEPEPSPPIRYRNPVGFARNWTLQRGSEISSDVSDDRRQVLADPQRVAGKAVENLAILTAQPEAFNPPVWPSLLIDEADADAVAADGMALHGTPRRRYRVTLPRVGYLIDLSEVVSLSWPRHGLGQRRNWRVLGIRNDADRDTIVIRVWG
;
A
#
# COMPACT_ATOMS: atom_id res chain seq x y z
N MET A 1 -9.99 -24.03 46.12
CA MET A 1 -11.02 -23.72 47.15
C MET A 1 -11.90 -22.62 46.56
N SER A 2 -13.22 -22.78 46.55
CA SER A 2 -14.16 -21.76 46.03
C SER A 2 -14.92 -21.14 47.20
N ILE A 3 -14.91 -19.81 47.30
CA ILE A 3 -15.59 -19.05 48.35
C ILE A 3 -16.59 -18.12 47.66
N GLY A 4 -17.89 -18.43 47.78
CA GLY A 4 -18.98 -17.58 47.27
C GLY A 4 -19.66 -16.83 48.41
N SER A 5 -19.72 -15.50 48.32
CA SER A 5 -20.37 -14.61 49.29
C SER A 5 -21.47 -13.79 48.61
N GLY A 6 -22.72 -13.99 49.02
CA GLY A 6 -23.90 -13.26 48.53
C GLY A 6 -24.22 -11.99 49.31
N ALA A 7 -23.20 -11.30 49.86
CA ALA A 7 -23.40 -10.09 50.66
C ALA A 7 -23.03 -8.82 49.88
N ILE A 8 -23.91 -7.82 49.91
CA ILE A 8 -23.71 -6.50 49.31
C ILE A 8 -22.74 -5.71 50.22
N GLY A 9 -21.43 -5.87 50.00
CA GLY A 9 -20.35 -5.28 50.81
C GLY A 9 -18.95 -5.49 50.20
N GLU A 10 -17.89 -5.21 50.97
CA GLU A 10 -16.48 -5.45 50.59
C GLU A 10 -16.09 -6.90 50.87
N THR A 11 -15.50 -7.60 49.89
CA THR A 11 -14.97 -8.97 50.06
C THR A 11 -13.50 -8.99 49.68
N ALA A 12 -12.63 -9.32 50.65
CA ALA A 12 -11.19 -9.41 50.46
C ALA A 12 -10.66 -10.72 51.05
N ILE A 13 -9.72 -11.35 50.34
CA ILE A 13 -8.85 -12.39 50.91
C ILE A 13 -7.49 -11.76 51.20
N GLY A 14 -6.94 -12.04 52.40
CA GLY A 14 -5.58 -11.65 52.77
C GLY A 14 -4.51 -12.39 51.96
N GLU A 15 -3.30 -12.50 52.51
CA GLU A 15 -2.16 -13.12 51.82
C GLU A 15 -2.49 -14.55 51.34
N THR A 16 -2.39 -14.76 50.02
CA THR A 16 -2.74 -16.03 49.36
C THR A 16 -1.49 -16.64 48.74
N LEU A 17 -1.09 -17.83 49.23
CA LEU A 17 0.06 -18.60 48.77
C LEU A 17 -0.42 -19.97 48.25
N ALA A 18 -0.16 -20.28 46.98
CA ALA A 18 -0.52 -21.55 46.35
C ALA A 18 0.70 -22.32 45.82
N PHE A 19 0.74 -23.63 46.09
CA PHE A 19 1.84 -24.53 45.70
C PHE A 19 1.30 -25.85 45.13
N GLY A 20 1.86 -26.30 44.00
CA GLY A 20 1.75 -27.68 43.53
C GLY A 20 0.35 -28.15 43.10
N GLY A 21 -0.13 -27.70 41.94
CA GLY A 21 -1.38 -28.18 41.33
C GLY A 21 -2.67 -27.75 42.04
N VAL A 22 -2.61 -26.67 42.85
CA VAL A 22 -3.73 -26.16 43.65
C VAL A 22 -4.34 -24.92 42.99
N THR A 23 -5.67 -24.89 42.86
CA THR A 23 -6.42 -23.76 42.29
C THR A 23 -7.23 -23.00 43.37
N VAL A 24 -7.10 -21.68 43.40
CA VAL A 24 -7.84 -20.75 44.27
C VAL A 24 -8.66 -19.78 43.42
N LEU A 25 -9.99 -19.79 43.59
CA LEU A 25 -10.92 -18.94 42.84
C LEU A 25 -11.90 -18.24 43.79
N LEU A 26 -12.05 -16.93 43.63
CA LEU A 26 -13.11 -16.12 44.23
C LEU A 26 -14.10 -15.73 43.14
N ASP A 27 -15.38 -15.98 43.39
CA ASP A 27 -16.50 -15.60 42.53
C ASP A 27 -17.57 -14.90 43.37
N SER A 28 -17.86 -13.62 43.11
CA SER A 28 -18.81 -12.80 43.90
C SER A 28 -19.34 -11.55 43.17
N ILE A 29 -20.48 -11.01 43.63
CA ILE A 29 -21.05 -9.71 43.20
C ILE A 29 -20.97 -8.73 44.38
N VAL A 30 -20.04 -7.77 44.36
CA VAL A 30 -19.64 -6.97 45.54
C VAL A 30 -19.24 -5.53 45.16
N ILE A 31 -19.00 -4.63 46.13
CA ILE A 31 -18.56 -3.26 45.83
C ILE A 31 -17.05 -3.23 45.50
N VAL A 32 -16.25 -3.96 46.28
CA VAL A 32 -14.80 -4.12 46.08
C VAL A 32 -14.48 -5.61 46.19
N LEU A 33 -13.71 -6.12 45.22
CA LEU A 33 -13.16 -7.48 45.22
C LEU A 33 -11.63 -7.38 45.12
N ALA A 34 -10.91 -7.80 46.17
CA ALA A 34 -9.47 -7.59 46.25
C ALA A 34 -8.67 -8.83 46.73
N LEU A 35 -7.48 -9.01 46.13
CA LEU A 35 -6.43 -9.96 46.54
C LEU A 35 -5.19 -9.19 47.02
N THR A 36 -4.75 -9.43 48.26
CA THR A 36 -3.62 -8.69 48.83
C THR A 36 -2.67 -9.56 49.68
N PRO A 37 -1.43 -9.86 49.22
CA PRO A 37 -0.95 -10.15 47.86
C PRO A 37 -1.21 -11.62 47.42
N ALA A 38 -1.08 -11.90 46.11
CA ALA A 38 -1.31 -13.22 45.51
C ALA A 38 -0.03 -13.77 44.84
N VAL A 39 0.45 -14.93 45.33
CA VAL A 39 1.67 -15.59 44.80
C VAL A 39 1.36 -17.03 44.41
N ALA A 40 1.60 -17.36 43.14
CA ALA A 40 1.41 -18.70 42.57
C ALA A 40 2.73 -19.30 42.09
N THR A 41 2.99 -20.57 42.45
CA THR A 41 4.23 -21.27 42.08
C THR A 41 3.99 -22.74 41.69
N GLY A 42 4.67 -23.22 40.64
CA GLY A 42 4.75 -24.64 40.29
C GLY A 42 3.43 -25.26 39.83
N GLY A 43 2.83 -24.72 38.77
CA GLY A 43 1.58 -25.23 38.17
C GLY A 43 0.33 -24.98 39.02
N ALA A 44 0.27 -23.87 39.75
CA ALA A 44 -0.85 -23.48 40.59
C ALA A 44 -1.55 -22.23 40.03
N ASP A 45 -2.87 -22.12 40.20
CA ASP A 45 -3.67 -21.02 39.60
C ASP A 45 -4.38 -20.20 40.68
N VAL A 46 -4.32 -18.86 40.57
CA VAL A 46 -5.00 -17.92 41.46
C VAL A 46 -5.82 -16.93 40.62
N GLY A 47 -7.14 -16.93 40.78
CA GLY A 47 -8.04 -16.09 39.99
C GLY A 47 -9.06 -15.29 40.79
N LEU A 48 -9.33 -14.05 40.36
CA LEU A 48 -10.54 -13.30 40.70
C LEU A 48 -11.50 -13.36 39.50
N ASP A 49 -12.74 -13.79 39.74
CA ASP A 49 -13.86 -13.75 38.79
C ASP A 49 -15.04 -13.02 39.46
N GLY A 50 -15.75 -12.11 38.80
CA GLY A 50 -16.92 -11.45 39.41
C GLY A 50 -17.35 -10.08 38.87
N ILE A 51 -18.37 -9.50 39.51
CA ILE A 51 -18.92 -8.16 39.18
C ILE A 51 -18.68 -7.22 40.38
N ALA A 52 -17.83 -6.20 40.23
CA ALA A 52 -17.54 -5.24 41.29
C ALA A 52 -17.31 -3.80 40.79
N ILE A 53 -17.36 -2.80 41.66
CA ILE A 53 -16.99 -1.42 41.27
C ILE A 53 -15.47 -1.30 41.13
N GLU A 54 -14.71 -1.95 42.02
CA GLU A 54 -13.24 -2.02 42.01
C GLU A 54 -12.77 -3.48 42.09
N LEU A 55 -11.97 -3.92 41.11
CA LEU A 55 -11.27 -5.21 41.09
C LEU A 55 -9.77 -4.94 41.25
N ALA A 56 -9.14 -5.42 42.34
CA ALA A 56 -7.75 -5.05 42.63
C ALA A 56 -6.86 -6.22 43.09
N ALA A 57 -5.63 -6.28 42.56
CA ALA A 57 -4.56 -7.15 43.07
C ALA A 57 -3.31 -6.34 43.42
N SER A 58 -2.90 -6.32 44.69
CA SER A 58 -1.85 -5.36 45.13
C SER A 58 -0.44 -5.67 44.61
N SER A 59 -0.11 -6.92 44.26
CA SER A 59 1.17 -7.36 43.66
C SER A 59 1.10 -8.82 43.20
N PRO A 60 0.45 -9.14 42.06
CA PRO A 60 0.36 -10.51 41.58
C PRO A 60 1.73 -11.03 41.09
N ALA A 61 2.13 -12.23 41.55
CA ALA A 61 3.38 -12.86 41.15
C ALA A 61 3.19 -14.35 40.76
N ALA A 62 3.65 -14.73 39.57
CA ALA A 62 3.52 -16.08 39.01
C ALA A 62 4.90 -16.67 38.61
N THR A 63 5.18 -17.92 39.00
CA THR A 63 6.44 -18.59 38.67
C THR A 63 6.27 -20.08 38.29
N GLY A 64 6.97 -20.53 37.25
CA GLY A 64 7.09 -21.95 36.90
C GLY A 64 5.79 -22.62 36.43
N GLY A 65 5.21 -22.13 35.33
CA GLY A 65 3.99 -22.68 34.71
C GLY A 65 2.70 -22.45 35.51
N ALA A 66 2.66 -21.40 36.32
CA ALA A 66 1.55 -21.02 37.21
C ALA A 66 0.84 -19.77 36.66
N ASP A 67 -0.48 -19.64 36.89
CA ASP A 67 -1.28 -18.54 36.33
C ASP A 67 -1.93 -17.66 37.40
N VAL A 68 -1.92 -16.33 37.20
CA VAL A 68 -2.68 -15.37 38.02
C VAL A 68 -3.60 -14.54 37.14
N GLY A 69 -4.92 -14.66 37.33
CA GLY A 69 -5.94 -13.99 36.51
C GLY A 69 -6.83 -13.04 37.29
N LEU A 70 -7.12 -11.87 36.73
CA LEU A 70 -8.25 -11.04 37.09
C LEU A 70 -9.20 -11.04 35.88
N ASP A 71 -10.39 -11.62 36.01
CA ASP A 71 -11.45 -11.62 35.00
C ASP A 71 -12.72 -11.05 35.64
N GLY A 72 -13.41 -10.10 35.00
CA GLY A 72 -14.62 -9.52 35.62
C GLY A 72 -15.17 -8.25 34.97
N ILE A 73 -16.29 -7.77 35.52
CA ILE A 73 -16.97 -6.54 35.08
C ILE A 73 -16.87 -5.49 36.20
N GLY A 74 -16.21 -4.35 35.93
CA GLY A 74 -16.11 -3.27 36.92
C GLY A 74 -15.90 -1.86 36.38
N ILE A 75 -15.69 -0.87 37.26
CA ILE A 75 -15.34 0.50 36.84
C ILE A 75 -13.82 0.63 36.72
N GLU A 76 -13.07 0.02 37.64
CA GLU A 76 -11.60 0.02 37.64
C GLU A 76 -11.08 -1.40 37.90
N VAL A 77 -10.17 -1.89 37.04
CA VAL A 77 -9.43 -3.14 37.21
C VAL A 77 -7.95 -2.76 37.36
N ALA A 78 -7.39 -2.95 38.55
CA ALA A 78 -6.06 -2.46 38.88
C ALA A 78 -5.14 -3.54 39.46
N ALA A 79 -3.90 -3.60 38.96
CA ALA A 79 -2.81 -4.34 39.57
C ALA A 79 -1.72 -3.39 40.09
N GLY A 80 -1.09 -3.75 41.21
CA GLY A 80 0.16 -3.12 41.65
C GLY A 80 1.34 -3.55 40.79
N SER A 81 2.41 -4.09 41.39
CA SER A 81 3.54 -4.62 40.63
C SER A 81 3.25 -6.07 40.19
N ALA A 82 3.11 -6.29 38.89
CA ALA A 82 2.89 -7.61 38.30
C ALA A 82 4.22 -8.25 37.89
N VAL A 83 4.47 -9.49 38.33
CA VAL A 83 5.73 -10.21 38.06
C VAL A 83 5.46 -11.63 37.53
N ALA A 84 5.99 -11.95 36.35
CA ALA A 84 5.86 -13.28 35.75
C ALA A 84 7.23 -13.87 35.36
N THR A 85 7.51 -15.12 35.76
CA THR A 85 8.80 -15.78 35.46
C THR A 85 8.68 -17.26 35.10
N GLY A 86 9.48 -17.74 34.14
CA GLY A 86 9.65 -19.17 33.87
C GLY A 86 8.41 -19.87 33.29
N GLY A 87 7.85 -19.31 32.21
CA GLY A 87 6.67 -19.85 31.51
C GLY A 87 5.34 -19.73 32.27
N ALA A 88 5.23 -18.74 33.15
CA ALA A 88 4.05 -18.43 33.97
C ALA A 88 3.31 -17.19 33.41
N ASP A 89 1.99 -17.12 33.60
CA ASP A 89 1.16 -16.07 33.00
C ASP A 89 0.46 -15.20 34.07
N VAL A 90 0.42 -13.88 33.85
CA VAL A 90 -0.45 -12.95 34.62
C VAL A 90 -1.39 -12.25 33.64
N ALA A 91 -2.70 -12.41 33.82
CA ALA A 91 -3.70 -11.83 32.94
C ALA A 91 -4.63 -10.87 33.70
N LEU A 92 -4.84 -9.69 33.13
CA LEU A 92 -5.88 -8.74 33.50
C LEU A 92 -6.86 -8.69 32.32
N ASP A 93 -8.03 -9.29 32.48
CA ASP A 93 -9.09 -9.35 31.47
C ASP A 93 -10.41 -8.82 32.05
N GLY A 94 -11.28 -8.24 31.21
CA GLY A 94 -12.59 -7.77 31.67
C GLY A 94 -13.20 -6.57 30.93
N ILE A 95 -14.34 -6.12 31.43
CA ILE A 95 -15.05 -4.92 30.94
C ILE A 95 -14.94 -3.82 32.02
N ALA A 96 -14.19 -2.75 31.74
CA ALA A 96 -13.87 -1.69 32.71
C ALA A 96 -13.96 -0.26 32.14
N ILE A 97 -13.92 0.77 32.98
CA ILE A 97 -13.63 2.15 32.54
C ILE A 97 -12.12 2.37 32.49
N GLY A 98 -11.37 1.86 33.48
CA GLY A 98 -9.90 1.87 33.52
C GLY A 98 -9.30 0.49 33.80
N VAL A 99 -8.26 0.11 33.06
CA VAL A 99 -7.40 -1.07 33.35
C VAL A 99 -5.97 -0.59 33.54
N GLU A 100 -5.41 -0.77 34.75
CA GLU A 100 -4.08 -0.24 35.08
C GLU A 100 -3.16 -1.26 35.79
N ALA A 101 -1.87 -1.25 35.45
CA ALA A 101 -0.82 -1.94 36.22
C ALA A 101 0.30 -0.96 36.62
N ALA A 102 0.67 -0.92 37.90
CA ALA A 102 1.65 0.06 38.40
C ALA A 102 3.09 -0.19 37.91
N SER A 103 3.51 -1.46 37.77
CA SER A 103 4.74 -1.86 37.08
C SER A 103 4.66 -3.32 36.62
N VAL A 104 5.35 -3.67 35.55
CA VAL A 104 5.33 -5.02 34.95
C VAL A 104 6.75 -5.54 34.77
N THR A 105 7.04 -6.74 35.28
CA THR A 105 8.33 -7.42 35.10
C THR A 105 8.14 -8.84 34.56
N VAL A 106 8.76 -9.15 33.42
CA VAL A 106 8.61 -10.45 32.73
C VAL A 106 9.97 -11.06 32.39
N THR A 107 10.18 -12.33 32.75
CA THR A 107 11.43 -13.04 32.46
C THR A 107 11.22 -14.49 32.03
N GLY A 108 11.99 -14.99 31.06
CA GLY A 108 12.11 -16.41 30.74
C GLY A 108 10.82 -17.07 30.20
N GLY A 109 10.35 -16.60 29.04
CA GLY A 109 9.20 -17.18 28.32
C GLY A 109 7.83 -17.03 29.00
N ALA A 110 7.73 -16.15 30.00
CA ALA A 110 6.51 -15.80 30.72
C ALA A 110 5.70 -14.70 29.99
N LEU A 111 4.41 -14.54 30.34
CA LEU A 111 3.48 -13.57 29.74
C LEU A 111 2.84 -12.67 30.82
N VAL A 112 2.67 -11.38 30.51
CA VAL A 112 1.74 -10.50 31.24
C VAL A 112 0.81 -9.83 30.23
N ALA A 113 -0.48 -10.16 30.26
CA ALA A 113 -1.46 -9.67 29.30
C ALA A 113 -2.45 -8.71 29.97
N LEU A 114 -2.72 -7.59 29.29
CA LEU A 114 -3.84 -6.70 29.61
C LEU A 114 -4.80 -6.70 28.42
N SER A 115 -5.94 -7.38 28.58
CA SER A 115 -6.98 -7.55 27.56
C SER A 115 -8.34 -7.03 28.07
N GLY A 116 -9.31 -6.84 27.17
CA GLY A 116 -10.68 -6.42 27.56
C GLY A 116 -11.23 -5.19 26.83
N ILE A 117 -12.33 -4.62 27.34
CA ILE A 117 -12.99 -3.41 26.82
C ILE A 117 -12.87 -2.29 27.86
N ALA A 118 -12.17 -1.20 27.53
CA ALA A 118 -11.91 -0.09 28.45
C ALA A 118 -11.98 1.31 27.80
N ILE A 119 -12.07 2.37 28.61
CA ILE A 119 -11.91 3.75 28.11
C ILE A 119 -10.43 4.14 28.15
N ASP A 120 -9.76 3.86 29.27
CA ASP A 120 -8.32 4.05 29.47
C ASP A 120 -7.63 2.72 29.82
N MET A 121 -6.58 2.36 29.10
CA MET A 121 -5.68 1.24 29.45
C MET A 121 -4.26 1.78 29.65
N ALA A 122 -3.65 1.52 30.80
CA ALA A 122 -2.32 2.03 31.11
C ALA A 122 -1.44 1.02 31.86
N THR A 123 -0.13 1.06 31.57
CA THR A 123 0.87 0.37 32.38
C THR A 123 1.98 1.34 32.76
N GLY A 124 2.51 1.20 33.97
CA GLY A 124 3.69 1.91 34.45
C GLY A 124 4.99 1.40 33.78
N ASP A 125 6.08 1.31 34.54
CA ASP A 125 7.37 0.88 34.00
C ASP A 125 7.37 -0.62 33.68
N VAL A 126 7.85 -0.97 32.48
CA VAL A 126 7.89 -2.35 31.96
C VAL A 126 9.34 -2.81 31.79
N VAL A 127 9.70 -3.94 32.39
CA VAL A 127 11.01 -4.60 32.24
C VAL A 127 10.82 -6.01 31.69
N ALA A 128 11.27 -6.27 30.47
CA ALA A 128 11.12 -7.56 29.78
C ALA A 128 12.46 -8.16 29.36
N SER A 129 12.66 -9.47 29.55
CA SER A 129 13.89 -10.17 29.17
C SER A 129 13.69 -11.62 28.73
N GLY A 130 14.42 -12.04 27.68
CA GLY A 130 14.50 -13.44 27.27
C GLY A 130 13.32 -14.00 26.46
N GLY A 131 12.89 -13.29 25.40
CA GLY A 131 11.88 -13.78 24.44
C GLY A 131 10.44 -13.75 24.96
N THR A 132 10.12 -12.74 25.76
CA THR A 132 8.84 -12.57 26.49
C THR A 132 7.98 -11.48 25.86
N ASP A 133 6.65 -11.67 25.89
CA ASP A 133 5.67 -10.71 25.36
C ASP A 133 4.88 -10.02 26.49
N VAL A 134 4.47 -8.77 26.24
CA VAL A 134 3.54 -8.00 27.10
C VAL A 134 2.46 -7.38 26.20
N PRO A 135 1.43 -8.16 25.80
CA PRO A 135 0.39 -7.67 24.90
C PRO A 135 -0.56 -6.70 25.60
N LEU A 136 -0.91 -5.65 24.87
CA LEU A 136 -2.00 -4.70 25.14
C LEU A 136 -2.98 -4.81 23.96
N ASP A 137 -3.93 -5.74 24.02
CA ASP A 137 -4.77 -6.15 22.88
C ASP A 137 -6.28 -5.85 23.07
N GLY A 138 -6.63 -5.10 24.11
CA GLY A 138 -7.98 -4.62 24.38
C GLY A 138 -8.47 -3.48 23.47
N ILE A 139 -9.78 -3.22 23.51
CA ILE A 139 -10.44 -2.10 22.82
C ILE A 139 -10.45 -0.89 23.77
N ALA A 140 -9.65 0.14 23.50
CA ALA A 140 -9.52 1.35 24.33
C ALA A 140 -9.61 2.68 23.56
N ILE A 141 -10.04 3.77 24.24
CA ILE A 141 -10.08 5.14 23.69
C ILE A 141 -8.71 5.83 23.85
N ALA A 142 -7.95 5.53 24.92
CA ALA A 142 -6.55 5.94 25.06
C ALA A 142 -5.67 4.84 25.69
N LEU A 143 -4.43 4.74 25.17
CA LEU A 143 -3.38 3.83 25.60
C LEU A 143 -2.18 4.64 26.12
N ARG A 144 -1.67 4.32 27.32
CA ARG A 144 -0.50 5.03 27.91
C ARG A 144 0.55 4.05 28.45
N LEU A 145 1.80 4.30 28.06
CA LEU A 145 3.02 3.59 28.48
C LEU A 145 4.03 4.62 29.03
N ASN A 146 4.62 4.37 30.20
CA ASN A 146 5.61 5.28 30.81
C ASN A 146 7.04 5.03 30.32
N SER A 147 7.58 3.82 30.55
CA SER A 147 8.96 3.43 30.20
C SER A 147 9.00 1.93 29.88
N VAL A 148 9.77 1.54 28.86
CA VAL A 148 9.94 0.14 28.45
C VAL A 148 11.44 -0.15 28.28
N ASP A 149 11.98 -1.03 29.13
CA ASP A 149 13.34 -1.55 29.02
C ASP A 149 13.31 -3.03 28.57
N VAL A 150 13.79 -3.28 27.34
CA VAL A 150 13.88 -4.62 26.74
C VAL A 150 15.33 -5.08 26.76
N ILE A 151 15.63 -6.15 27.51
CA ILE A 151 16.96 -6.76 27.56
C ILE A 151 16.96 -8.04 26.71
N THR A 152 17.33 -7.92 25.43
CA THR A 152 17.47 -9.06 24.51
C THR A 152 18.92 -9.54 24.47
N VAL A 153 19.16 -10.83 24.74
CA VAL A 153 20.53 -11.42 24.80
C VAL A 153 21.02 -11.92 23.43
N THR A 154 20.26 -11.70 22.35
CA THR A 154 20.69 -11.94 20.97
C THR A 154 20.59 -10.60 20.23
N PRO A 155 21.61 -10.13 19.48
CA PRO A 155 21.48 -8.86 18.77
C PRO A 155 20.40 -9.02 17.70
N GLY A 156 19.23 -8.43 17.93
CA GLY A 156 18.20 -8.33 16.90
C GLY A 156 18.72 -7.50 15.72
N PHE A 157 18.06 -7.58 14.57
CA PHE A 157 18.42 -6.82 13.37
C PHE A 157 18.70 -5.32 13.66
N PHE A 158 17.91 -4.70 14.54
CA PHE A 158 18.08 -3.31 14.97
C PHE A 158 19.41 -3.03 15.68
N ASP A 159 19.88 -3.95 16.53
CA ASP A 159 21.20 -3.83 17.18
C ASP A 159 22.32 -4.07 16.17
N LEU A 160 22.14 -5.00 15.24
CA LEU A 160 23.12 -5.30 14.21
C LEU A 160 23.40 -4.08 13.32
N VAL A 161 22.36 -3.39 12.87
CA VAL A 161 22.52 -2.23 11.96
C VAL A 161 23.09 -0.98 12.65
N ARG A 162 23.01 -0.90 13.99
CA ARG A 162 23.57 0.20 14.79
C ARG A 162 25.00 -0.04 15.29
N ARG A 163 25.45 -1.30 15.33
CA ARG A 163 26.83 -1.63 15.73
C ARG A 163 27.81 -1.34 14.59
N ALA A 164 28.85 -0.57 14.89
CA ALA A 164 29.97 -0.35 13.97
C ALA A 164 30.77 -1.64 13.68
N ASP A 165 30.74 -2.60 14.61
CA ASP A 165 31.64 -3.77 14.61
C ASP A 165 30.95 -5.08 14.14
N GLY A 166 29.65 -5.01 13.82
CA GLY A 166 28.84 -6.19 13.50
C GLY A 166 29.21 -6.80 12.15
N ALA A 167 29.81 -7.98 12.14
CA ALA A 167 29.91 -8.82 10.96
C ALA A 167 28.50 -9.36 10.63
N GLY A 168 27.72 -8.61 9.87
CA GLY A 168 26.53 -9.17 9.22
C GLY A 168 26.89 -9.92 7.94
N GLN A 169 25.87 -10.45 7.30
CA GLN A 169 25.96 -11.28 6.11
C GLN A 169 24.77 -11.00 5.20
N TYR A 170 24.99 -11.11 3.89
CA TYR A 170 23.97 -10.94 2.87
C TYR A 170 23.56 -12.29 2.27
N LEU A 171 22.26 -12.51 2.17
CA LEU A 171 21.67 -13.63 1.44
C LEU A 171 20.93 -13.09 0.22
N VAL A 172 21.13 -13.72 -0.94
CA VAL A 172 20.51 -13.36 -2.21
C VAL A 172 19.81 -14.60 -2.76
N GLU A 173 18.51 -14.48 -2.99
CA GLU A 173 17.69 -15.52 -3.59
C GLU A 173 17.26 -15.06 -4.98
N VAL A 174 17.63 -15.81 -6.01
CA VAL A 174 17.35 -15.45 -7.41
C VAL A 174 16.44 -16.50 -8.02
N ALA A 175 15.18 -16.15 -8.27
CA ALA A 175 14.28 -17.01 -9.04
C ALA A 175 14.61 -16.91 -10.53
N MET A 176 14.62 -18.05 -11.21
CA MET A 176 14.90 -18.15 -12.64
C MET A 176 14.00 -19.16 -13.31
N LEU A 177 13.79 -18.99 -14.61
CA LEU A 177 13.09 -19.97 -15.43
C LEU A 177 14.10 -20.68 -16.37
N PRO A 178 14.20 -22.01 -16.34
CA PRO A 178 15.03 -22.75 -17.29
C PRO A 178 14.52 -22.63 -18.73
N ALA A 179 15.45 -22.62 -19.69
CA ALA A 179 15.17 -22.64 -21.11
C ALA A 179 14.40 -23.93 -21.45
N GLY A 180 13.22 -23.77 -22.06
CA GLY A 180 12.34 -24.88 -22.45
C GLY A 180 11.37 -25.39 -21.37
N ALA A 181 11.30 -24.76 -20.19
CA ALA A 181 10.42 -25.19 -19.09
C ALA A 181 8.91 -24.88 -19.29
N ALA A 182 8.53 -24.17 -20.37
CA ALA A 182 7.12 -23.92 -20.68
C ALA A 182 6.46 -25.17 -21.28
N THR A 183 6.01 -26.09 -20.43
CA THR A 183 5.22 -27.25 -20.84
C THR A 183 3.74 -26.98 -20.58
N ILE A 184 2.95 -26.77 -21.64
CA ILE A 184 1.49 -26.75 -21.53
C ILE A 184 1.04 -28.20 -21.36
N THR A 185 0.68 -28.60 -20.14
CA THR A 185 0.09 -29.92 -19.91
C THR A 185 -1.41 -29.80 -20.10
N ALA A 186 -1.91 -30.12 -21.30
CA ALA A 186 -3.34 -30.25 -21.54
C ALA A 186 -3.85 -31.48 -20.76
N GLY A 187 -4.51 -31.24 -19.62
CA GLY A 187 -5.20 -32.29 -18.87
C GLY A 187 -6.49 -32.70 -19.58
N GLY A 188 -6.41 -33.72 -20.44
CA GLY A 188 -7.58 -34.33 -21.07
C GLY A 188 -7.19 -35.47 -22.00
N THR A 189 -7.80 -36.65 -21.81
CA THR A 189 -7.60 -37.84 -22.66
C THR A 189 -7.77 -37.54 -24.15
N PRO A 190 -6.92 -38.09 -25.04
CA PRO A 190 -6.92 -37.75 -26.45
C PRO A 190 -8.14 -38.36 -27.16
N GLY A 191 -9.14 -37.52 -27.45
CA GLY A 191 -10.30 -37.89 -28.24
C GLY A 191 -10.71 -36.76 -29.19
N ALA A 192 -10.54 -37.03 -30.48
CA ALA A 192 -11.01 -36.27 -31.65
C ALA A 192 -10.44 -34.86 -31.88
N VAL A 193 -9.73 -34.75 -33.00
CA VAL A 193 -9.24 -33.53 -33.64
C VAL A 193 -10.41 -32.66 -34.09
N GLY A 194 -10.55 -31.48 -33.48
CA GLY A 194 -11.51 -30.44 -33.85
C GLY A 194 -11.12 -29.12 -33.17
N GLU A 195 -10.58 -28.21 -33.97
CA GLU A 195 -10.42 -26.76 -33.77
C GLU A 195 -10.71 -26.22 -32.35
N LEU A 196 -9.67 -26.09 -31.50
CA LEU A 196 -9.74 -25.38 -30.22
C LEU A 196 -9.34 -23.92 -30.44
N ALA A 197 -10.29 -23.02 -30.25
CA ALA A 197 -10.06 -21.58 -30.22
C ALA A 197 -9.16 -21.20 -29.03
N LEU A 198 -8.13 -20.39 -29.30
CA LEU A 198 -7.31 -19.71 -28.29
C LEU A 198 -8.15 -18.61 -27.63
N GLY A 199 -9.02 -18.98 -26.68
CA GLY A 199 -9.93 -17.99 -26.09
C GLY A 199 -10.84 -18.53 -25.01
N GLU A 200 -10.32 -19.32 -24.07
CA GLU A 200 -10.97 -19.52 -22.76
C GLU A 200 -9.97 -20.25 -21.84
N SER A 201 -9.20 -19.49 -21.05
CA SER A 201 -8.50 -20.06 -19.89
C SER A 201 -9.43 -19.94 -18.69
N GLY A 202 -10.11 -21.03 -18.35
CA GLY A 202 -10.89 -21.14 -17.12
C GLY A 202 -10.03 -20.92 -15.87
N GLU A 203 -10.60 -20.21 -14.90
CA GLU A 203 -10.06 -20.06 -13.55
C GLU A 203 -9.78 -21.45 -12.95
N GLY A 204 -8.50 -21.84 -12.82
CA GLY A 204 -8.10 -23.07 -12.12
C GLY A 204 -6.92 -23.85 -12.70
N ALA A 205 -6.44 -23.55 -13.91
CA ALA A 205 -5.22 -24.17 -14.43
C ALA A 205 -3.96 -23.50 -13.84
N GLY A 206 -3.44 -24.04 -12.74
CA GLY A 206 -2.13 -23.67 -12.23
C GLY A 206 -1.04 -24.10 -13.22
N LEU A 207 -0.40 -23.14 -13.88
CA LEU A 207 0.80 -23.38 -14.67
C LEU A 207 1.98 -23.38 -13.69
N ASP A 208 2.51 -24.56 -13.36
CA ASP A 208 3.80 -24.66 -12.69
C ASP A 208 4.89 -24.54 -13.75
N PHE A 209 5.59 -23.40 -13.75
CA PHE A 209 6.59 -23.09 -14.77
C PHE A 209 7.96 -23.74 -14.48
N GLY A 210 8.11 -24.53 -13.40
CA GLY A 210 9.41 -25.15 -13.09
C GLY A 210 10.48 -24.11 -12.76
N GLU A 211 10.10 -23.04 -12.05
CA GLU A 211 11.05 -22.02 -11.61
C GLU A 211 12.10 -22.63 -10.69
N THR A 212 13.36 -22.29 -10.92
CA THR A 212 14.49 -22.69 -10.08
C THR A 212 14.92 -21.52 -9.21
N LEU A 213 15.22 -21.81 -7.95
CA LEU A 213 15.69 -20.81 -7.00
C LEU A 213 17.19 -21.02 -6.77
N HIS A 214 17.99 -20.03 -7.13
CA HIS A 214 19.42 -20.02 -6.82
C HIS A 214 19.66 -19.28 -5.51
N GLN A 215 20.32 -19.93 -4.55
CA GLN A 215 20.68 -19.36 -3.26
C GLN A 215 22.15 -18.95 -3.24
N LEU A 216 22.40 -17.67 -2.99
CA LEU A 216 23.71 -17.04 -3.06
C LEU A 216 23.97 -16.22 -1.79
N SER A 217 25.22 -16.06 -1.40
CA SER A 217 25.60 -15.22 -0.27
C SER A 217 26.93 -14.53 -0.49
N ASP A 218 27.23 -13.51 0.30
CA ASP A 218 28.54 -12.83 0.29
C ASP A 218 29.62 -13.60 1.06
N ARG A 219 29.19 -14.45 2.00
CA ARG A 219 30.01 -15.36 2.81
C ARG A 219 29.30 -16.69 2.95
N GLU A 220 30.02 -17.75 3.31
CA GLU A 220 29.41 -19.08 3.51
C GLU A 220 28.24 -19.02 4.51
N TRP A 221 27.10 -19.58 4.12
CA TRP A 221 25.95 -19.76 5.01
C TRP A 221 25.26 -21.08 4.69
N VAL A 222 24.82 -21.77 5.73
CA VAL A 222 23.99 -22.95 5.62
C VAL A 222 22.95 -22.91 6.73
N GLY A 223 21.69 -23.15 6.38
CA GLY A 223 20.64 -23.23 7.38
C GLY A 223 20.84 -24.46 8.25
N ALA A 224 20.77 -24.26 9.57
CA ALA A 224 20.89 -25.35 10.52
C ALA A 224 19.77 -26.40 10.30
N PRO A 225 19.97 -27.67 10.71
CA PRO A 225 18.96 -28.71 10.51
C PRO A 225 17.60 -28.39 11.14
N ASP A 226 17.58 -27.56 12.18
CA ASP A 226 16.40 -27.08 12.92
C ASP A 226 15.89 -25.70 12.45
N ASP A 227 16.46 -25.12 11.39
CA ASP A 227 15.94 -23.88 10.81
C ASP A 227 14.54 -24.13 10.22
N SER A 228 13.56 -23.39 10.72
CA SER A 228 12.15 -23.57 10.33
C SER A 228 11.85 -23.22 8.86
N GLN A 229 12.69 -22.41 8.21
CA GLN A 229 12.44 -21.88 6.87
C GLN A 229 13.41 -22.44 5.82
N LYS A 230 14.65 -22.71 6.21
CA LYS A 230 15.74 -23.14 5.31
C LYS A 230 16.57 -24.30 5.88
N PRO A 231 15.97 -25.43 6.30
CA PRO A 231 16.71 -26.51 6.94
C PRO A 231 17.71 -27.16 5.96
N ASN A 232 18.99 -27.19 6.32
CA ASN A 232 20.09 -27.75 5.51
C ASN A 232 20.23 -27.15 4.10
N ILE A 233 19.71 -25.94 3.86
CA ILE A 233 19.85 -25.26 2.57
C ILE A 233 21.17 -24.49 2.57
N TRP A 234 22.01 -24.77 1.58
CA TRP A 234 23.30 -24.12 1.39
C TRP A 234 23.18 -22.89 0.48
N TYR A 235 23.81 -21.78 0.88
CA TYR A 235 23.92 -20.57 0.07
C TYR A 235 25.35 -20.44 -0.44
N ASP A 236 25.51 -20.31 -1.76
CA ASP A 236 26.82 -20.30 -2.41
C ASP A 236 27.49 -18.93 -2.28
N ALA A 237 28.69 -18.91 -1.68
CA ALA A 237 29.40 -17.70 -1.27
C ALA A 237 30.09 -16.99 -2.46
N ARG A 238 29.30 -16.46 -3.39
CA ARG A 238 29.78 -15.83 -4.63
C ARG A 238 29.40 -14.36 -4.78
N VAL A 239 28.53 -13.82 -3.92
CA VAL A 239 28.07 -12.44 -4.04
C VAL A 239 29.21 -11.49 -3.69
N LYS A 240 29.59 -10.63 -4.63
CA LYS A 240 30.54 -9.54 -4.38
C LYS A 240 29.84 -8.26 -3.96
N THR A 241 28.83 -7.88 -4.73
CA THR A 241 28.05 -6.67 -4.52
C THR A 241 26.60 -7.09 -4.31
N PRO A 242 26.11 -7.11 -3.06
CA PRO A 242 24.78 -7.66 -2.75
C PRO A 242 23.63 -6.89 -3.37
N LEU A 243 23.69 -5.56 -3.35
CA LEU A 243 22.69 -4.70 -3.96
C LEU A 243 23.21 -3.26 -4.08
N VAL A 244 23.13 -2.71 -5.29
CA VAL A 244 23.18 -1.26 -5.51
C VAL A 244 21.87 -0.83 -6.13
N LEU A 245 21.14 0.07 -5.46
CA LEU A 245 19.83 0.54 -5.91
C LEU A 245 19.60 1.98 -5.47
N GLU A 246 19.10 2.83 -6.38
CA GLU A 246 18.66 4.19 -6.06
C GLU A 246 17.14 4.32 -6.29
N ARG A 247 16.46 4.93 -5.32
CA ARG A 247 15.03 5.20 -5.31
C ARG A 247 14.83 6.67 -4.95
N ALA A 248 13.98 7.38 -5.66
CA ALA A 248 13.68 8.77 -5.35
C ALA A 248 12.23 9.12 -5.64
N VAL A 249 11.60 9.87 -4.76
CA VAL A 249 10.24 10.39 -4.88
C VAL A 249 10.32 11.85 -5.33
N PRO A 250 9.62 12.21 -6.42
CA PRO A 250 9.49 13.60 -6.83
C PRO A 250 8.70 14.42 -5.82
N LEU A 251 9.07 15.68 -5.64
CA LEU A 251 8.47 16.55 -4.63
C LEU A 251 7.44 17.50 -5.23
N GLN A 252 7.66 17.96 -6.46
CA GLN A 252 6.79 18.96 -7.07
C GLN A 252 5.65 18.32 -7.86
N PRO A 253 4.48 18.97 -7.95
CA PRO A 253 3.34 18.48 -8.73
C PRO A 253 3.58 18.32 -10.24
N GLU A 254 4.51 19.08 -10.82
CA GLU A 254 4.85 19.06 -12.24
C GLU A 254 5.80 17.90 -12.57
N GLU A 255 6.41 17.32 -11.55
CA GLU A 255 7.24 16.14 -11.73
C GLU A 255 6.35 14.88 -11.85
N PRO A 256 6.89 13.79 -12.43
CA PRO A 256 6.15 12.52 -12.50
C PRO A 256 5.65 12.06 -11.14
N ARG A 257 4.50 11.37 -11.10
CA ARG A 257 3.88 10.92 -9.83
C ARG A 257 4.41 9.59 -9.32
N ARG A 258 5.14 8.87 -10.18
CA ARG A 258 5.86 7.67 -9.78
C ARG A 258 7.21 8.08 -9.20
N ALA A 259 7.62 7.43 -8.12
CA ALA A 259 9.02 7.40 -7.75
C ALA A 259 9.90 7.01 -8.96
N ALA A 260 11.09 7.60 -9.08
CA ALA A 260 12.01 7.31 -10.16
C ALA A 260 12.16 5.78 -10.34
N ARG A 261 12.04 5.32 -11.60
CA ARG A 261 12.18 3.89 -11.92
C ARG A 261 13.49 3.40 -11.34
N GLN A 262 13.38 2.37 -10.52
CA GLN A 262 14.52 1.88 -9.76
C GLN A 262 15.24 0.87 -10.63
N TYR A 263 16.49 1.16 -10.95
CA TYR A 263 17.40 0.24 -11.60
C TYR A 263 18.62 0.05 -10.71
N GLY A 264 19.07 -1.19 -10.63
CA GLY A 264 20.19 -1.58 -9.80
C GLY A 264 20.90 -2.79 -10.36
N PHE A 265 21.85 -3.31 -9.60
CA PHE A 265 22.48 -4.57 -9.93
C PHE A 265 22.95 -5.32 -8.69
N ILE A 266 23.15 -6.62 -8.88
CA ILE A 266 23.83 -7.54 -7.98
C ILE A 266 25.03 -8.10 -8.76
N GLU A 267 26.21 -8.18 -8.15
CA GLU A 267 27.41 -8.73 -8.80
C GLU A 267 27.88 -10.00 -8.12
N ILE A 268 28.15 -11.03 -8.93
CA ILE A 268 28.54 -12.37 -8.50
C ILE A 268 29.89 -12.72 -9.11
N GLU A 269 30.77 -13.35 -8.32
CA GLU A 269 32.05 -13.91 -8.77
C GLU A 269 31.84 -15.12 -9.69
N ASN A 270 32.50 -15.08 -10.85
CA ASN A 270 32.44 -16.15 -11.85
C ASN A 270 33.81 -16.40 -12.50
N ARG A 271 34.91 -16.26 -11.75
CA ARG A 271 36.26 -16.53 -12.27
C ARG A 271 36.50 -18.01 -12.63
N ASP A 272 35.74 -18.90 -12.02
CA ASP A 272 35.76 -20.35 -12.23
C ASP A 272 34.83 -20.80 -13.37
N GLY A 273 34.02 -19.90 -13.93
CA GLY A 273 33.02 -20.23 -14.96
C GLY A 273 31.81 -21.01 -14.45
N GLY A 274 31.63 -21.12 -13.12
CA GLY A 274 30.55 -21.93 -12.52
C GLY A 274 29.13 -21.45 -12.88
N TRP A 275 28.98 -20.18 -13.25
CA TRP A 275 27.69 -19.57 -13.63
C TRP A 275 27.47 -19.51 -15.14
N ASP A 276 28.42 -19.92 -15.98
CA ASP A 276 28.29 -19.86 -17.44
C ASP A 276 27.10 -20.70 -17.93
N GLY A 277 26.92 -21.90 -17.36
CA GLY A 277 25.77 -22.75 -17.66
C GLY A 277 24.45 -22.14 -17.20
N VAL A 278 24.42 -21.52 -16.03
CA VAL A 278 23.22 -20.90 -15.44
C VAL A 278 22.74 -19.74 -16.31
N VAL A 279 23.66 -18.85 -16.72
CA VAL A 279 23.35 -17.69 -17.57
C VAL A 279 22.84 -18.12 -18.94
N ASN A 280 23.40 -19.17 -19.53
CA ASN A 280 23.00 -19.65 -20.87
C ASN A 280 21.70 -20.46 -20.87
N ALA A 281 21.38 -21.13 -19.75
CA ALA A 281 20.26 -22.04 -19.66
C ALA A 281 19.03 -21.44 -18.96
N ASN A 282 19.09 -20.23 -18.40
CA ASN A 282 18.00 -19.66 -17.63
C ASN A 282 17.68 -18.21 -18.01
N THR A 283 16.43 -17.80 -17.82
CA THR A 283 15.99 -16.40 -17.90
C THR A 283 15.56 -15.88 -16.53
N ILE A 284 15.90 -14.63 -16.26
CA ILE A 284 15.56 -13.90 -15.03
C ILE A 284 14.54 -12.78 -15.25
N ASP A 285 14.13 -12.53 -16.51
CA ASP A 285 13.28 -11.40 -16.85
C ASP A 285 11.93 -11.47 -16.10
N GLY A 286 11.65 -10.45 -15.30
CA GLY A 286 10.46 -10.35 -14.47
C GLY A 286 10.41 -11.34 -13.30
N ARG A 287 11.50 -12.05 -12.99
CA ARG A 287 11.56 -13.03 -11.89
C ARG A 287 11.98 -12.39 -10.58
N GLU A 288 11.47 -12.93 -9.47
CA GLU A 288 11.69 -12.36 -8.14
C GLU A 288 13.12 -12.58 -7.66
N ILE A 289 13.70 -11.51 -7.12
CA ILE A 289 15.01 -11.53 -6.46
C ILE A 289 14.87 -10.90 -5.09
N ARG A 290 15.28 -11.64 -4.05
CA ARG A 290 15.29 -11.16 -2.67
C ARG A 290 16.71 -10.99 -2.19
N VAL A 291 16.98 -9.85 -1.57
CA VAL A 291 18.24 -9.56 -0.89
C VAL A 291 17.91 -9.36 0.59
N LEU A 292 18.54 -10.14 1.44
CA LEU A 292 18.37 -10.08 2.89
C LEU A 292 19.71 -9.76 3.56
N TYR A 293 19.63 -9.10 4.71
CA TYR A 293 20.78 -8.82 5.57
C TYR A 293 20.48 -9.26 7.00
N GLY A 294 21.43 -9.96 7.61
CA GLY A 294 21.26 -10.51 8.95
C GLY A 294 22.58 -10.77 9.66
N PRO A 295 22.55 -11.21 10.91
CA PRO A 295 23.76 -11.53 11.67
C PRO A 295 24.49 -12.71 11.02
N TYR A 296 25.82 -12.72 11.11
CA TYR A 296 26.64 -13.80 10.53
C TYR A 296 26.27 -15.17 11.11
N MET A 297 26.01 -16.15 10.22
CA MET A 297 25.65 -17.54 10.57
C MET A 297 24.39 -17.69 11.44
N ALA A 298 23.53 -16.65 11.51
CA ALA A 298 22.26 -16.74 12.24
C ALA A 298 21.22 -17.60 11.48
N PRO A 299 20.16 -18.06 12.17
CA PRO A 299 18.99 -18.64 11.53
C PRO A 299 18.37 -17.70 10.48
N TYR A 300 17.76 -18.25 9.44
CA TYR A 300 17.18 -17.48 8.32
C TYR A 300 16.13 -16.46 8.80
N ARG A 301 15.37 -16.78 9.86
CA ARG A 301 14.37 -15.86 10.44
C ARG A 301 14.94 -14.55 10.98
N ASP A 302 16.24 -14.50 11.27
CA ASP A 302 16.93 -13.30 11.78
C ASP A 302 17.43 -12.40 10.64
N PHE A 303 17.27 -12.81 9.38
CA PHE A 303 17.59 -12.01 8.20
C PHE A 303 16.40 -11.13 7.80
N HIS A 304 16.68 -9.83 7.61
CA HIS A 304 15.67 -8.87 7.21
C HIS A 304 15.77 -8.56 5.71
N PRO A 305 14.64 -8.46 4.97
CA PRO A 305 14.65 -8.09 3.57
C PRO A 305 15.10 -6.63 3.38
N ILE A 306 16.22 -6.45 2.67
CA ILE A 306 16.73 -5.13 2.27
C ILE A 306 16.47 -4.79 0.80
N GLY A 307 15.92 -5.74 0.05
CA GLY A 307 15.42 -5.52 -1.30
C GLY A 307 14.57 -6.69 -1.78
N ASN A 308 13.42 -6.39 -2.35
CA ASN A 308 12.63 -7.34 -3.15
C ASN A 308 12.36 -6.72 -4.51
N VAL A 309 13.09 -7.21 -5.52
CA VAL A 309 13.19 -6.63 -6.87
C VAL A 309 12.89 -7.69 -7.93
N LEU A 310 12.81 -7.27 -9.19
CA LEU A 310 12.71 -8.17 -10.33
C LEU A 310 14.02 -8.21 -11.11
N GLY A 311 14.38 -9.38 -11.63
CA GLY A 311 15.47 -9.52 -12.61
C GLY A 311 15.10 -8.87 -13.94
N ASP A 312 16.09 -8.22 -14.58
CA ASP A 312 15.97 -7.62 -15.91
C ASP A 312 16.79 -8.42 -16.93
N ARG A 313 18.12 -8.54 -16.72
CA ARG A 313 19.02 -9.29 -17.59
C ARG A 313 20.35 -9.61 -16.91
N PHE A 314 21.08 -10.58 -17.47
CA PHE A 314 22.47 -10.83 -17.11
C PHE A 314 23.42 -9.99 -17.95
N GLU A 315 24.46 -9.46 -17.32
CA GLU A 315 25.63 -8.86 -17.94
C GLU A 315 26.87 -9.64 -17.48
N ALA A 316 27.28 -10.63 -18.27
CA ALA A 316 28.43 -11.48 -17.97
C ALA A 316 29.73 -10.87 -18.48
N SER A 317 30.78 -10.99 -17.67
CA SER A 317 32.17 -10.70 -18.02
C SER A 317 33.05 -11.92 -17.77
N ALA A 318 34.34 -11.84 -18.12
CA ALA A 318 35.29 -12.93 -17.90
C ALA A 318 35.53 -13.28 -16.41
N GLN A 319 35.11 -12.44 -15.46
CA GLN A 319 35.36 -12.64 -14.03
C GLN A 319 34.11 -12.51 -13.14
N SER A 320 33.06 -11.85 -13.61
CA SER A 320 31.83 -11.65 -12.84
C SER A 320 30.59 -11.70 -13.72
N VAL A 321 29.47 -12.05 -13.10
CA VAL A 321 28.14 -11.93 -13.68
C VAL A 321 27.39 -10.84 -12.91
N ARG A 322 26.89 -9.84 -13.61
CA ARG A 322 25.99 -8.84 -13.04
C ARG A 322 24.55 -9.18 -13.37
N ILE A 323 23.72 -9.22 -12.35
CA ILE A 323 22.28 -9.35 -12.48
C ILE A 323 21.71 -7.95 -12.42
N MET A 324 21.23 -7.43 -13.55
CA MET A 324 20.52 -6.16 -13.58
C MET A 324 19.14 -6.36 -12.95
N VAL A 325 18.77 -5.47 -12.04
CA VAL A 325 17.50 -5.55 -11.30
C VAL A 325 16.68 -4.28 -11.47
N ARG A 326 15.37 -4.42 -11.30
CA ARG A 326 14.40 -3.33 -11.37
C ARG A 326 13.28 -3.48 -10.35
N ASP A 327 12.48 -2.42 -10.18
CA ASP A 327 11.32 -2.47 -9.29
C ASP A 327 10.23 -3.49 -9.72
N ARG A 328 9.36 -3.82 -8.77
CA ARG A 328 8.24 -4.76 -8.98
C ARG A 328 7.03 -4.17 -9.68
N ALA A 329 7.09 -2.92 -10.13
CA ALA A 329 6.02 -2.26 -10.84
C ALA A 329 6.07 -2.50 -12.37
N LEU A 330 6.89 -3.46 -12.83
CA LEU A 330 6.98 -3.88 -14.23
C LEU A 330 5.61 -4.12 -14.92
N PRO A 331 4.60 -4.75 -14.29
CA PRO A 331 3.28 -4.91 -14.92
C PRO A 331 2.62 -3.58 -15.31
N LEU A 332 2.83 -2.52 -14.50
CA LEU A 332 2.30 -1.18 -14.78
C LEU A 332 3.06 -0.46 -15.89
N ASP A 333 4.26 -0.92 -16.28
CA ASP A 333 5.02 -0.34 -17.41
C ASP A 333 4.51 -0.78 -18.78
N ARG A 334 3.52 -1.69 -18.83
CA ARG A 334 2.89 -2.16 -20.06
C ARG A 334 1.65 -1.34 -20.37
N VAL A 335 1.21 -1.40 -21.63
CA VAL A 335 -0.07 -0.80 -22.07
C VAL A 335 -1.20 -1.31 -21.18
N LEU A 336 -1.98 -0.38 -20.63
CA LEU A 336 -2.97 -0.69 -19.61
C LEU A 336 -4.13 -1.52 -20.16
N GLN A 337 -4.63 -1.16 -21.34
CA GLN A 337 -5.71 -1.88 -21.99
C GLN A 337 -5.17 -3.08 -22.76
N LYS A 338 -5.64 -4.28 -22.43
CA LYS A 338 -5.23 -5.52 -23.08
C LYS A 338 -6.25 -6.01 -24.10
N GLU A 339 -7.51 -5.63 -23.92
CA GLU A 339 -8.61 -6.09 -24.76
C GLU A 339 -8.63 -5.32 -26.09
N THR A 340 -8.65 -6.08 -27.19
CA THR A 340 -8.76 -5.57 -28.56
C THR A 340 -10.05 -6.03 -29.22
N TYR A 341 -10.52 -5.31 -30.23
CA TYR A 341 -11.60 -5.77 -31.10
C TYR A 341 -11.09 -6.85 -32.06
N GLY A 342 -11.87 -7.92 -32.27
CA GLY A 342 -11.61 -8.94 -33.28
C GLY A 342 -12.19 -8.59 -34.66
N GLY A 343 -13.11 -7.62 -34.75
CA GLY A 343 -13.67 -7.12 -36.01
C GLY A 343 -14.69 -8.04 -36.67
N THR A 344 -15.30 -8.94 -35.89
CA THR A 344 -16.26 -9.94 -36.38
C THR A 344 -17.70 -9.42 -36.50
N GLY A 345 -17.95 -8.15 -36.17
CA GLY A 345 -19.27 -7.53 -36.10
C GLY A 345 -19.88 -7.55 -34.70
N GLY A 346 -21.01 -6.88 -34.52
CA GLY A 346 -21.72 -6.91 -33.25
C GLY A 346 -20.98 -6.18 -32.12
N ALA A 347 -20.85 -6.82 -30.95
CA ALA A 347 -20.10 -6.30 -29.81
C ALA A 347 -18.57 -6.28 -30.04
N ASP A 348 -18.09 -6.99 -31.08
CA ASP A 348 -16.68 -7.12 -31.40
C ASP A 348 -16.20 -6.11 -32.46
N GLY A 349 -17.06 -5.15 -32.81
CA GLY A 349 -16.74 -4.04 -33.72
C GLY A 349 -16.71 -4.43 -35.19
N THR A 350 -16.58 -3.42 -36.05
CA THR A 350 -16.50 -3.62 -37.52
C THR A 350 -15.15 -4.21 -37.93
N ALA A 351 -15.05 -4.72 -39.17
CA ALA A 351 -13.80 -5.26 -39.72
C ALA A 351 -12.61 -4.26 -39.63
N GLU A 352 -12.88 -2.97 -39.77
CA GLU A 352 -11.89 -1.87 -39.66
C GLU A 352 -11.39 -1.61 -38.22
N MET A 353 -12.02 -2.26 -37.23
CA MET A 353 -11.62 -2.16 -35.83
C MET A 353 -10.71 -3.29 -35.37
N THR A 354 -10.49 -4.32 -36.20
CA THR A 354 -9.63 -5.47 -35.89
C THR A 354 -8.27 -5.03 -35.32
N GLY A 355 -7.92 -5.52 -34.14
CA GLY A 355 -6.67 -5.22 -33.45
C GLY A 355 -6.61 -3.86 -32.74
N LYS A 356 -7.63 -3.00 -32.86
CA LYS A 356 -7.70 -1.76 -32.08
C LYS A 356 -8.07 -2.06 -30.63
N HIS A 357 -7.48 -1.35 -29.69
CA HIS A 357 -7.80 -1.50 -28.27
C HIS A 357 -9.21 -0.98 -27.95
N LYS A 358 -9.93 -1.69 -27.09
CA LYS A 358 -11.26 -1.29 -26.60
C LYS A 358 -11.16 -0.10 -25.63
N PRO A 359 -12.15 0.80 -25.57
CA PRO A 359 -12.09 1.96 -24.69
C PRO A 359 -12.14 1.58 -23.20
N LEU A 360 -11.56 2.43 -22.36
CA LEU A 360 -11.53 2.28 -20.90
C LEU A 360 -12.12 3.52 -20.23
N ALA A 361 -13.11 3.34 -19.35
CA ALA A 361 -13.71 4.40 -18.56
C ALA A 361 -13.66 3.98 -17.08
N LEU A 362 -13.19 4.87 -16.20
CA LEU A 362 -13.15 4.66 -14.75
C LEU A 362 -13.70 5.89 -14.04
N GLY A 363 -14.43 5.69 -12.93
CA GLY A 363 -15.12 6.78 -12.25
C GLY A 363 -16.16 7.46 -13.14
N CYS A 364 -16.24 8.79 -13.15
CA CYS A 364 -17.22 9.52 -13.97
C CYS A 364 -16.58 10.53 -14.94
N PRO A 365 -15.98 10.09 -16.06
CA PRO A 365 -15.40 11.01 -17.05
C PRO A 365 -16.50 11.75 -17.84
N PHE A 366 -16.29 13.05 -18.11
CA PHE A 366 -17.22 13.92 -18.82
C PHE A 366 -16.88 14.12 -20.29
N ASN A 367 -17.93 14.27 -21.11
CA ASN A 367 -17.85 14.59 -22.53
C ASN A 367 -16.86 13.70 -23.29
N VAL A 368 -16.91 12.38 -23.04
CA VAL A 368 -16.10 11.40 -23.79
C VAL A 368 -16.68 11.22 -25.19
N SER A 369 -15.87 10.76 -26.15
CA SER A 369 -16.33 10.36 -27.49
C SER A 369 -16.17 8.85 -27.66
N PRO A 370 -17.22 8.07 -27.39
CA PRO A 370 -17.22 6.63 -27.53
C PRO A 370 -17.10 6.21 -29.01
N PRO A 371 -16.31 5.18 -29.36
CA PRO A 371 -16.29 4.62 -30.72
C PRO A 371 -17.65 4.02 -31.13
N LEU A 372 -18.04 4.21 -32.39
CA LEU A 372 -19.18 3.56 -33.03
C LEU A 372 -18.76 2.15 -33.48
N ILE A 373 -19.31 1.12 -32.82
CA ILE A 373 -18.93 -0.27 -33.07
C ILE A 373 -19.85 -0.98 -34.08
N GLU A 374 -21.12 -0.55 -34.16
CA GLU A 374 -22.10 -1.09 -35.10
C GLU A 374 -22.86 0.07 -35.78
N PRO A 375 -22.38 0.52 -36.97
CA PRO A 375 -22.96 1.66 -37.67
C PRO A 375 -24.41 1.47 -38.12
N PHE A 376 -24.83 0.23 -38.44
CA PHE A 376 -26.20 -0.02 -38.89
C PHE A 376 -27.22 0.11 -37.76
N LEU A 377 -26.81 -0.22 -36.53
CA LEU A 377 -27.67 -0.15 -35.35
C LEU A 377 -27.40 1.08 -34.48
N LEU A 378 -26.37 1.88 -34.80
CA LEU A 378 -25.94 3.05 -34.04
C LEU A 378 -25.53 2.71 -32.60
N ILE A 379 -24.74 1.64 -32.43
CA ILE A 379 -24.25 1.18 -31.13
C ILE A 379 -22.83 1.68 -30.90
N TYR A 380 -22.63 2.28 -29.72
CA TYR A 380 -21.38 2.85 -29.27
C TYR A 380 -20.88 2.13 -28.01
N GLN A 381 -19.56 2.02 -27.87
CA GLN A 381 -18.94 1.40 -26.69
C GLN A 381 -18.18 2.43 -25.87
N TRP A 382 -18.48 2.57 -24.57
CA TRP A 382 -17.70 3.40 -23.65
C TRP A 382 -16.81 2.59 -22.71
N HIS A 383 -17.09 1.31 -22.51
CA HIS A 383 -16.25 0.46 -21.69
C HIS A 383 -16.18 -0.94 -22.27
N TYR A 384 -15.03 -1.59 -22.13
CA TYR A 384 -14.80 -2.92 -22.70
C TYR A 384 -15.55 -4.05 -21.99
N ARG A 385 -16.02 -3.81 -20.75
CA ARG A 385 -16.73 -4.77 -19.90
C ARG A 385 -17.89 -4.09 -19.16
N SER A 386 -18.42 -4.75 -18.12
CA SER A 386 -19.50 -4.20 -17.29
C SER A 386 -19.16 -2.82 -16.73
N ALA A 387 -20.08 -1.88 -16.88
CA ALA A 387 -19.94 -0.49 -16.47
C ALA A 387 -21.18 0.03 -15.72
N GLU A 388 -20.99 1.08 -14.94
CA GLU A 388 -22.04 1.65 -14.09
C GLU A 388 -23.12 2.40 -14.87
N GLY A 389 -22.83 2.92 -16.05
CA GLY A 389 -23.87 3.45 -16.95
C GLY A 389 -23.52 4.81 -17.55
N VAL A 390 -24.53 5.49 -18.05
CA VAL A 390 -24.35 6.74 -18.81
C VAL A 390 -25.24 7.84 -18.23
N SER A 391 -24.65 8.90 -17.71
CA SER A 391 -25.40 10.02 -17.12
C SER A 391 -26.14 10.81 -18.20
N ALA A 392 -25.50 11.05 -19.34
CA ALA A 392 -26.09 11.76 -20.47
C ALA A 392 -25.39 11.38 -21.78
N VAL A 393 -26.13 11.38 -22.89
CA VAL A 393 -25.60 11.29 -24.26
C VAL A 393 -25.99 12.56 -24.99
N TYR A 394 -25.08 13.09 -25.81
CA TYR A 394 -25.25 14.32 -26.55
C TYR A 394 -25.03 14.11 -28.04
N ASP A 395 -25.87 14.73 -28.85
CA ASP A 395 -25.64 14.93 -30.29
C ASP A 395 -25.35 16.41 -30.54
N ARG A 396 -24.12 16.73 -30.95
CA ARG A 396 -23.64 18.13 -31.11
C ARG A 396 -23.85 18.98 -29.85
N GLY A 397 -23.64 18.38 -28.68
CA GLY A 397 -23.84 19.02 -27.37
C GLY A 397 -25.29 19.13 -26.90
N LEU A 398 -26.28 18.71 -27.70
CA LEU A 398 -27.68 18.65 -27.31
C LEU A 398 -27.99 17.31 -26.64
N ALA A 399 -28.57 17.33 -25.43
CA ALA A 399 -28.85 16.11 -24.68
C ALA A 399 -29.95 15.27 -25.33
N LEU A 400 -29.70 13.97 -25.45
CA LEU A 400 -30.68 12.96 -25.82
C LEU A 400 -31.43 12.48 -24.58
N THR A 401 -32.66 12.00 -24.78
CA THR A 401 -33.50 11.50 -23.68
C THR A 401 -33.28 10.01 -23.49
N ARG A 402 -33.10 9.54 -22.25
CA ARG A 402 -33.07 8.09 -22.02
C ARG A 402 -34.48 7.53 -22.16
N ASP A 403 -34.68 6.51 -22.99
CA ASP A 403 -35.96 5.82 -23.09
C ASP A 403 -36.13 4.86 -21.91
N THR A 404 -36.91 5.26 -20.91
CA THR A 404 -37.13 4.47 -19.69
C THR A 404 -38.20 3.39 -19.85
N SER A 405 -38.89 3.33 -21.00
CA SER A 405 -39.93 2.33 -21.27
C SER A 405 -39.37 0.97 -21.73
N ILE A 406 -38.09 0.92 -22.11
CA ILE A 406 -37.41 -0.26 -22.63
C ILE A 406 -36.48 -0.84 -21.55
N GLY A 407 -36.55 -2.16 -21.36
CA GLY A 407 -35.71 -2.86 -20.38
C GLY A 407 -35.97 -2.38 -18.94
N SER A 408 -34.93 -2.39 -18.12
CA SER A 408 -34.98 -1.89 -16.74
C SER A 408 -34.60 -0.41 -16.72
N ALA A 409 -35.58 0.47 -16.95
CA ALA A 409 -35.40 1.93 -17.00
C ALA A 409 -34.37 2.40 -18.04
N GLY A 410 -34.46 1.84 -19.26
CA GLY A 410 -33.57 2.14 -20.37
C GLY A 410 -32.26 1.37 -20.38
N ASP A 411 -32.17 0.28 -19.61
CA ASP A 411 -31.04 -0.65 -19.60
C ASP A 411 -31.48 -2.08 -19.97
N VAL A 412 -30.78 -2.70 -20.91
CA VAL A 412 -31.05 -4.07 -21.37
C VAL A 412 -29.91 -5.02 -20.99
N ALA A 413 -30.25 -6.31 -20.85
CA ALA A 413 -29.36 -7.31 -20.26
C ALA A 413 -28.14 -7.68 -21.13
N ASP A 414 -28.31 -7.69 -22.45
CA ASP A 414 -27.30 -8.19 -23.39
C ASP A 414 -27.33 -7.45 -24.74
N TYR A 415 -26.38 -7.82 -25.61
CA TYR A 415 -26.23 -7.23 -26.93
C TYR A 415 -27.45 -7.51 -27.83
N THR A 416 -28.05 -8.70 -27.75
CA THR A 416 -29.18 -9.09 -28.60
C THR A 416 -30.41 -8.24 -28.30
N ALA A 417 -30.71 -8.03 -27.01
CA ALA A 417 -31.77 -7.13 -26.57
C ALA A 417 -31.49 -5.67 -26.99
N LEU A 418 -30.23 -5.23 -26.93
CA LEU A 418 -29.84 -3.89 -27.38
C LEU A 418 -30.05 -3.70 -28.89
N ALA A 419 -29.64 -4.70 -29.68
CA ALA A 419 -29.76 -4.70 -31.13
C ALA A 419 -31.23 -4.75 -31.59
N ALA A 420 -32.09 -5.47 -30.87
CA ALA A 420 -33.50 -5.66 -31.23
C ALA A 420 -34.43 -4.52 -30.79
N ALA A 421 -33.98 -3.62 -29.89
CA ALA A 421 -34.84 -2.58 -29.34
C ALA A 421 -35.37 -1.60 -30.41
N ASP A 422 -36.61 -1.15 -30.27
CA ASP A 422 -37.18 -0.07 -31.08
C ASP A 422 -37.14 1.22 -30.26
N ILE A 423 -36.22 2.13 -30.59
CA ILE A 423 -35.93 3.31 -29.79
C ILE A 423 -36.38 4.55 -30.57
N ALA A 424 -37.19 5.42 -29.95
CA ALA A 424 -37.65 6.63 -30.59
C ALA A 424 -36.50 7.58 -30.97
N ALA A 425 -36.68 8.36 -32.04
CA ALA A 425 -35.73 9.42 -32.40
C ALA A 425 -35.50 10.39 -31.23
N GLY A 426 -34.25 10.87 -31.10
CA GLY A 426 -33.84 11.70 -29.96
C GLY A 426 -33.69 10.96 -28.63
N HIS A 427 -33.87 9.63 -28.61
CA HIS A 427 -33.69 8.79 -27.43
C HIS A 427 -32.50 7.84 -27.52
N PHE A 428 -32.05 7.35 -26.37
CA PHE A 428 -31.04 6.31 -26.24
C PHE A 428 -31.39 5.30 -25.14
N ILE A 429 -30.80 4.11 -25.22
CA ILE A 429 -30.81 3.08 -24.16
C ILE A 429 -29.39 2.51 -23.97
N THR A 430 -29.16 1.81 -22.86
CA THR A 430 -27.86 1.22 -22.50
C THR A 430 -27.91 -0.30 -22.42
N CYS A 431 -26.75 -0.94 -22.56
CA CYS A 431 -26.46 -2.27 -22.07
C CYS A 431 -25.22 -2.17 -21.17
N ARG A 432 -25.46 -1.99 -19.87
CA ARG A 432 -24.40 -1.82 -18.85
C ARG A 432 -23.52 -3.05 -18.69
N ALA A 433 -24.03 -4.25 -18.98
CA ALA A 433 -23.26 -5.49 -18.92
C ALA A 433 -22.04 -5.48 -19.86
N LEU A 434 -22.12 -4.75 -20.98
CA LEU A 434 -21.10 -4.69 -22.03
C LEU A 434 -20.51 -3.29 -22.25
N GLY A 435 -20.94 -2.30 -21.46
CA GLY A 435 -20.48 -0.91 -21.61
C GLY A 435 -20.91 -0.27 -22.93
N LEU A 436 -22.14 -0.55 -23.38
CA LEU A 436 -22.68 -0.12 -24.69
C LEU A 436 -23.91 0.78 -24.55
N PHE A 437 -24.09 1.74 -25.44
CA PHE A 437 -25.38 2.42 -25.62
C PHE A 437 -25.77 2.47 -27.10
N ARG A 438 -27.07 2.62 -27.35
CA ARG A 438 -27.64 2.67 -28.68
C ARG A 438 -28.54 3.89 -28.84
N LEU A 439 -28.47 4.52 -30.02
CA LEU A 439 -29.30 5.66 -30.40
C LEU A 439 -30.54 5.21 -31.18
N GLY A 440 -31.64 5.95 -31.05
CA GLY A 440 -32.88 5.69 -31.80
C GLY A 440 -32.93 6.26 -33.22
N SER A 441 -32.01 7.16 -33.58
CA SER A 441 -31.93 7.73 -34.93
C SER A 441 -30.51 8.15 -35.26
N SER A 442 -30.19 8.25 -36.56
CA SER A 442 -28.88 8.71 -37.02
C SER A 442 -28.54 10.08 -36.43
N PRO A 443 -27.33 10.27 -35.87
CA PRO A 443 -26.95 11.53 -35.27
C PRO A 443 -26.69 12.61 -36.33
N THR A 444 -26.89 13.86 -35.94
CA THR A 444 -26.65 15.04 -36.78
C THR A 444 -25.17 15.43 -36.78
N GLY A 445 -24.41 15.05 -35.75
CA GLY A 445 -22.98 15.26 -35.69
C GLY A 445 -22.27 14.38 -34.67
N ALA A 446 -21.23 14.94 -34.04
CA ALA A 446 -20.41 14.20 -33.09
C ALA A 446 -21.20 13.81 -31.84
N ILE A 447 -21.13 12.54 -31.49
CA ILE A 447 -21.67 11.99 -30.26
C ILE A 447 -20.66 12.13 -29.13
N THR A 448 -21.11 12.70 -28.03
CA THR A 448 -20.38 12.71 -26.76
C THR A 448 -21.24 12.19 -25.62
N ALA A 449 -20.62 11.74 -24.54
CA ALA A 449 -21.36 11.22 -23.39
C ALA A 449 -20.67 11.55 -22.07
N ASP A 450 -21.47 11.72 -21.03
CA ASP A 450 -21.02 11.72 -19.64
C ASP A 450 -21.25 10.31 -19.09
N VAL A 451 -20.19 9.56 -18.81
CA VAL A 451 -20.29 8.13 -18.51
C VAL A 451 -19.85 7.83 -17.08
N LYS A 452 -20.30 6.68 -16.57
CA LYS A 452 -19.82 6.06 -15.35
C LYS A 452 -19.15 4.73 -15.73
N GLY A 453 -17.90 4.61 -15.35
CA GLY A 453 -16.97 3.60 -15.83
C GLY A 453 -17.14 2.21 -15.20
N ASP A 454 -16.03 1.51 -15.08
CA ASP A 454 -15.90 0.13 -14.60
C ASP A 454 -16.77 -0.23 -13.39
N ARG A 455 -17.47 -1.36 -13.51
CA ARG A 455 -18.24 -1.99 -12.44
C ARG A 455 -17.82 -3.45 -12.28
N LEU A 456 -16.61 -3.67 -11.76
CA LEU A 456 -16.10 -5.02 -11.54
C LEU A 456 -16.86 -5.73 -10.40
N SER A 457 -17.33 -6.95 -10.68
CA SER A 457 -18.04 -7.81 -9.71
C SER A 457 -19.20 -7.10 -9.01
N GLY A 458 -19.92 -6.23 -9.74
CA GLY A 458 -21.06 -5.50 -9.21
C GLY A 458 -20.70 -4.25 -8.39
N VAL A 459 -19.42 -3.93 -8.19
CA VAL A 459 -18.95 -2.80 -7.39
C VAL A 459 -18.44 -1.67 -8.27
N PHE A 460 -19.09 -0.52 -8.19
CA PHE A 460 -18.65 0.72 -8.83
C PHE A 460 -17.77 1.55 -7.88
N THR A 461 -16.76 2.21 -8.44
CA THR A 461 -15.93 3.17 -7.70
C THR A 461 -15.68 4.42 -8.56
N ASP A 462 -15.93 5.58 -7.99
CA ASP A 462 -15.60 6.89 -8.60
C ASP A 462 -14.62 7.72 -7.77
N THR A 463 -14.17 7.22 -6.63
CA THR A 463 -13.18 7.92 -5.81
C THR A 463 -11.76 7.72 -6.34
N VAL A 464 -10.88 8.70 -6.15
CA VAL A 464 -9.46 8.61 -6.52
C VAL A 464 -8.80 7.38 -5.88
N SER A 465 -9.08 7.11 -4.59
CA SER A 465 -8.54 5.94 -3.88
C SER A 465 -8.98 4.62 -4.51
N GLY A 466 -10.27 4.46 -4.78
CA GLY A 466 -10.81 3.23 -5.35
C GLY A 466 -10.46 3.04 -6.83
N VAL A 467 -10.43 4.12 -7.62
CA VAL A 467 -9.98 4.09 -9.01
C VAL A 467 -8.49 3.77 -9.10
N ALA A 468 -7.64 4.36 -8.25
CA ALA A 468 -6.21 4.05 -8.19
C ALA A 468 -5.96 2.59 -7.80
N TRP A 469 -6.69 2.06 -6.80
CA TRP A 469 -6.61 0.66 -6.42
C TRP A 469 -7.01 -0.29 -7.56
N ARG A 470 -8.12 0.01 -8.25
CA ARG A 470 -8.61 -0.76 -9.40
C ARG A 470 -7.60 -0.77 -10.55
N LEU A 471 -6.98 0.39 -10.83
CA LEU A 471 -5.93 0.54 -11.83
C LEU A 471 -4.69 -0.27 -11.48
N ALA A 472 -4.19 -0.18 -10.24
CA ALA A 472 -3.00 -0.89 -9.83
C ALA A 472 -3.20 -2.41 -9.91
N THR A 473 -4.34 -2.91 -9.45
CA THR A 473 -4.58 -4.35 -9.27
C THR A 473 -5.30 -4.98 -10.46
N SER A 474 -6.63 -4.82 -10.54
CA SER A 474 -7.49 -5.57 -11.48
C SER A 474 -7.22 -5.26 -12.96
N ILE A 475 -6.66 -4.09 -13.28
CA ILE A 475 -6.38 -3.68 -14.66
C ILE A 475 -4.87 -3.72 -14.94
N GLY A 476 -4.05 -3.25 -13.98
CA GLY A 476 -2.59 -3.16 -14.06
C GLY A 476 -1.81 -4.40 -13.65
N ASP A 477 -2.49 -5.50 -13.33
CA ASP A 477 -1.94 -6.83 -12.98
C ASP A 477 -0.97 -6.87 -11.78
N ILE A 478 -0.97 -5.87 -10.91
CA ILE A 478 -0.29 -6.03 -9.63
C ILE A 478 -1.11 -7.00 -8.78
N ASN A 479 -0.48 -8.11 -8.37
CA ASN A 479 -1.07 -9.03 -7.41
C ASN A 479 -1.50 -8.24 -6.16
N PRO A 480 -2.78 -8.29 -5.73
CA PRO A 480 -3.26 -7.57 -4.55
C PRO A 480 -2.45 -7.86 -3.28
N ALA A 481 -1.89 -9.06 -3.12
CA ALA A 481 -1.01 -9.41 -2.01
C ALA A 481 0.36 -8.70 -2.05
N ARG A 482 0.70 -8.04 -3.16
CA ARG A 482 1.88 -7.20 -3.37
C ARG A 482 1.52 -5.72 -3.55
N ALA A 483 0.28 -5.35 -3.26
CA ALA A 483 -0.16 -3.96 -3.19
C ALA A 483 -0.59 -3.63 -1.76
N ASN A 484 -0.11 -2.52 -1.20
CA ASN A 484 -0.46 -2.11 0.16
C ASN A 484 -1.81 -1.41 0.15
N LYS A 485 -2.91 -2.15 0.29
CA LYS A 485 -4.28 -1.59 0.31
C LYS A 485 -4.46 -0.45 1.33
N PRO A 486 -3.99 -0.56 2.60
CA PRO A 486 -4.10 0.54 3.55
C PRO A 486 -3.51 1.86 3.05
N SER A 487 -2.39 1.82 2.31
CA SER A 487 -1.78 3.03 1.76
C SER A 487 -2.69 3.77 0.76
N PHE A 488 -3.44 3.04 -0.07
CA PHE A 488 -4.41 3.64 -0.99
C PHE A 488 -5.64 4.18 -0.25
N ASP A 489 -6.03 3.55 0.86
CA ASP A 489 -7.18 3.97 1.67
C ASP A 489 -6.92 5.27 2.44
N THR A 490 -5.64 5.65 2.64
CA THR A 490 -5.29 6.97 3.20
C THR A 490 -5.51 8.14 2.23
N LEU A 491 -5.72 7.86 0.94
CA LEU A 491 -5.95 8.89 -0.06
C LEU A 491 -7.36 9.50 0.10
N PRO A 492 -7.53 10.81 -0.14
CA PRO A 492 -8.84 11.44 -0.14
C PRO A 492 -9.79 10.72 -1.10
N ALA A 493 -11.01 10.45 -0.63
CA ALA A 493 -12.04 9.76 -1.41
C ALA A 493 -12.78 10.71 -2.37
N TYR A 494 -12.06 11.68 -2.95
CA TYR A 494 -12.62 12.66 -3.90
C TYR A 494 -13.03 12.00 -5.21
N ARG A 495 -14.09 12.51 -5.83
CA ARG A 495 -14.64 11.91 -7.05
C ARG A 495 -13.79 12.29 -8.26
N CYS A 496 -13.52 11.31 -9.13
CA CYS A 496 -12.71 11.47 -10.32
C CYS A 496 -13.25 10.70 -11.54
N GLY A 497 -12.72 11.02 -12.72
CA GLY A 497 -13.05 10.35 -13.98
C GLY A 497 -11.86 10.20 -14.91
N VAL A 498 -11.61 8.97 -15.37
CA VAL A 498 -10.58 8.63 -16.37
C VAL A 498 -11.25 8.09 -17.62
N TRP A 499 -10.82 8.56 -18.79
CA TRP A 499 -11.19 8.00 -20.08
C TRP A 499 -9.96 7.71 -20.92
N LEU A 500 -9.91 6.53 -21.53
CA LEU A 500 -8.99 6.18 -22.60
C LEU A 500 -9.81 5.85 -23.83
N SER A 501 -9.69 6.68 -24.86
CA SER A 501 -10.18 6.38 -26.21
C SER A 501 -9.48 5.13 -26.76
N THR A 502 -9.94 4.60 -27.89
CA THR A 502 -9.26 3.47 -28.56
C THR A 502 -7.80 3.78 -28.89
N GLU A 503 -7.48 5.05 -29.18
CA GLU A 503 -6.12 5.50 -29.46
C GLU A 503 -5.28 5.63 -28.19
N ASP A 504 -5.84 6.24 -27.13
CA ASP A 504 -5.16 6.38 -25.85
C ASP A 504 -4.95 5.04 -25.16
N ALA A 505 -5.91 4.13 -25.28
CA ALA A 505 -5.85 2.78 -24.76
C ALA A 505 -4.74 1.95 -25.40
N ALA A 506 -4.36 2.23 -26.65
CA ALA A 506 -3.29 1.53 -27.35
C ALA A 506 -1.87 1.96 -26.92
N ARG A 507 -1.74 3.10 -26.23
CA ARG A 507 -0.44 3.72 -25.93
C ARG A 507 -0.17 3.92 -24.45
N LYS A 508 -1.20 4.25 -23.64
CA LYS A 508 -0.99 4.63 -22.25
C LYS A 508 -0.70 3.42 -21.38
N THR A 509 0.35 3.52 -20.59
CA THR A 509 0.75 2.49 -19.63
C THR A 509 -0.02 2.60 -18.32
N GLY A 510 -0.07 1.52 -17.54
CA GLY A 510 -0.70 1.56 -16.21
C GLY A 510 -0.05 2.56 -15.27
N ALA A 511 1.27 2.72 -15.34
CA ALA A 511 2.05 3.66 -14.55
C ALA A 511 1.68 5.12 -14.85
N GLU A 512 1.46 5.45 -16.13
CA GLU A 512 1.04 6.79 -16.55
C GLU A 512 -0.37 7.11 -16.07
N VAL A 513 -1.32 6.20 -16.28
CA VAL A 513 -2.73 6.42 -15.89
C VAL A 513 -2.89 6.45 -14.37
N LEU A 514 -2.19 5.58 -13.64
CA LEU A 514 -2.14 5.62 -12.18
C LEU A 514 -1.53 6.94 -11.70
N GLY A 515 -0.49 7.41 -12.38
CA GLY A 515 0.11 8.72 -12.12
C GLY A 515 -0.86 9.89 -12.33
N GLU A 516 -1.67 9.88 -13.39
CA GLU A 516 -2.69 10.91 -13.65
C GLU A 516 -3.77 10.93 -12.53
N VAL A 517 -4.22 9.76 -12.09
CA VAL A 517 -5.22 9.63 -11.01
C VAL A 517 -4.66 10.11 -9.68
N LEU A 518 -3.51 9.60 -9.25
CA LEU A 518 -2.88 10.00 -7.99
C LEU A 518 -2.43 11.46 -8.01
N GLY A 519 -1.97 11.93 -9.17
CA GLY A 519 -1.64 13.32 -9.42
C GLY A 519 -2.82 14.26 -9.20
N SER A 520 -4.06 13.80 -9.30
CA SER A 520 -5.25 14.64 -9.07
C SER A 520 -5.40 15.11 -7.62
N VAL A 521 -4.77 14.42 -6.65
CA VAL A 521 -4.82 14.75 -5.22
C VAL A 521 -3.44 15.06 -4.61
N GLY A 522 -2.43 15.28 -5.46
CA GLY A 522 -1.05 15.46 -5.00
C GLY A 522 -0.44 14.21 -4.37
N ALA A 523 -0.96 13.04 -4.73
CA ALA A 523 -0.41 11.77 -4.32
C ALA A 523 0.66 11.28 -5.29
N TYR A 524 1.52 10.42 -4.76
CA TYR A 524 2.60 9.74 -5.44
C TYR A 524 2.48 8.26 -5.15
N TRP A 525 3.22 7.45 -5.91
CA TRP A 525 3.34 6.03 -5.64
C TRP A 525 4.76 5.53 -5.84
N ASP A 526 5.11 4.50 -5.10
CA ASP A 526 6.40 3.83 -5.17
C ASP A 526 6.25 2.32 -4.92
N VAL A 527 7.40 1.64 -4.98
CA VAL A 527 7.54 0.26 -4.53
C VAL A 527 8.42 0.29 -3.29
N SER A 528 7.91 -0.21 -2.16
CA SER A 528 8.63 -0.29 -0.89
C SER A 528 9.86 -1.19 -0.99
N GLN A 529 10.76 -1.12 0.00
CA GLN A 529 11.93 -2.01 0.06
C GLN A 529 11.53 -3.49 0.06
N ALA A 530 10.41 -3.82 0.71
CA ALA A 530 9.82 -5.15 0.75
C ALA A 530 9.07 -5.55 -0.54
N GLY A 531 9.01 -4.68 -1.54
CA GLY A 531 8.44 -4.98 -2.85
C GLY A 531 6.93 -4.73 -2.98
N PHE A 532 6.32 -3.95 -2.08
CA PHE A 532 4.90 -3.61 -2.15
C PHE A 532 4.68 -2.32 -2.93
N VAL A 533 3.77 -2.34 -3.89
CA VAL A 533 3.26 -1.12 -4.53
C VAL A 533 2.39 -0.38 -3.53
N ARG A 534 2.67 0.90 -3.30
CA ARG A 534 1.93 1.74 -2.34
C ARG A 534 1.75 3.15 -2.86
N ALA A 535 0.75 3.85 -2.33
CA ALA A 535 0.49 5.25 -2.63
C ALA A 535 0.61 6.10 -1.35
N PHE A 536 0.96 7.37 -1.50
CA PHE A 536 1.06 8.30 -0.37
C PHE A 536 0.92 9.75 -0.83
N ARG A 537 0.64 10.65 0.12
CA ARG A 537 0.73 12.10 -0.08
C ARG A 537 1.89 12.67 0.70
N HIS A 538 2.54 13.69 0.14
CA HIS A 538 3.47 14.50 0.91
C HIS A 538 2.69 15.35 1.91
N ALA A 539 3.25 15.45 3.11
CA ALA A 539 2.76 16.33 4.16
C ALA A 539 3.94 17.06 4.80
N ALA A 540 3.65 18.17 5.46
CA ALA A 540 4.66 18.91 6.19
C ALA A 540 5.25 18.02 7.30
N PRO A 541 6.57 17.71 7.28
CA PRO A 541 7.14 16.72 8.19
C PRO A 541 7.05 17.14 9.66
N GLN A 542 6.92 18.44 9.94
CA GLN A 542 6.72 18.96 11.30
C GLN A 542 5.39 18.54 11.94
N THR A 543 4.40 18.17 11.13
CA THR A 543 3.07 17.77 11.60
C THR A 543 2.96 16.27 11.86
N GLN A 544 4.04 15.52 11.61
CA GLN A 544 4.05 14.06 11.67
C GLN A 544 5.02 13.57 12.73
N GLY A 545 4.67 12.48 13.41
CA GLY A 545 5.59 11.76 14.29
C GLY A 545 6.75 11.15 13.50
N ALA A 546 7.95 11.19 14.06
CA ALA A 546 9.10 10.55 13.44
C ALA A 546 9.03 9.03 13.64
N GLN A 547 9.18 8.28 12.56
CA GLN A 547 9.28 6.81 12.58
C GLN A 547 10.68 6.37 13.00
N HIS A 548 11.71 7.13 12.63
CA HIS A 548 13.10 6.83 12.98
C HIS A 548 13.81 8.04 13.56
N TRP A 549 14.66 7.78 14.55
CA TRP A 549 15.47 8.77 15.24
C TRP A 549 16.91 8.56 14.79
N ILE A 550 17.51 9.60 14.21
CA ILE A 550 18.86 9.58 13.67
C ILE A 550 19.71 10.57 14.48
N ASP A 551 20.61 10.03 15.28
CA ASP A 551 21.52 10.80 16.11
C ASP A 551 22.82 11.13 15.36
N PRO A 552 23.60 12.13 15.81
CA PRO A 552 24.87 12.47 15.16
C PRO A 552 25.85 11.29 15.08
N ALA A 553 25.74 10.32 16.01
CA ALA A 553 26.55 9.10 16.00
C ALA A 553 26.16 8.11 14.87
N ASP A 554 24.93 8.20 14.37
CA ASP A 554 24.42 7.38 13.27
C ASP A 554 24.75 7.95 11.89
N ILE A 555 25.42 9.11 11.82
CA ILE A 555 25.61 9.87 10.58
C ILE A 555 27.09 9.92 10.20
N ILE A 556 27.39 9.54 8.96
CA ILE A 556 28.72 9.66 8.36
C ILE A 556 28.93 11.10 7.86
N ASN A 557 27.95 11.66 7.14
CA ASN A 557 28.06 13.00 6.55
C ASN A 557 26.68 13.64 6.29
N VAL A 558 26.62 14.98 6.30
CA VAL A 558 25.45 15.77 5.92
C VAL A 558 25.84 16.91 4.99
N GLU A 559 25.20 16.97 3.82
CA GLU A 559 25.43 17.99 2.79
C GLU A 559 24.13 18.72 2.45
N PRO A 560 24.09 20.07 2.46
CA PRO A 560 22.92 20.81 1.97
C PRO A 560 22.69 20.55 0.47
N GLU A 561 21.43 20.35 0.08
CA GLU A 561 21.03 20.27 -1.33
C GLU A 561 20.18 21.50 -1.71
N PRO A 562 20.23 21.97 -2.99
CA PRO A 562 19.36 23.03 -3.47
C PRO A 562 17.90 22.67 -3.20
N SER A 563 17.07 23.61 -2.79
CA SER A 563 15.63 23.37 -2.57
C SER A 563 14.83 23.89 -3.76
N PRO A 564 13.70 23.26 -4.12
CA PRO A 564 12.87 23.75 -5.22
C PRO A 564 12.30 25.14 -4.91
N PRO A 565 11.99 25.95 -5.93
CA PRO A 565 11.38 27.25 -5.73
C PRO A 565 10.00 27.10 -5.06
N ILE A 566 9.68 28.03 -4.17
CA ILE A 566 8.36 28.10 -3.55
C ILE A 566 7.34 28.70 -4.51
N ARG A 567 6.07 28.41 -4.28
CA ARG A 567 4.95 28.90 -5.10
C ARG A 567 4.14 29.93 -4.35
N TYR A 568 3.57 30.87 -5.08
CA TYR A 568 2.63 31.85 -4.50
C TYR A 568 1.18 31.64 -4.93
N ARG A 569 0.93 30.72 -5.88
CA ARG A 569 -0.40 30.30 -6.38
C ARG A 569 -0.40 28.79 -6.57
N ASN A 570 -1.58 28.16 -6.51
CA ASN A 570 -1.75 26.74 -6.82
C ASN A 570 -3.12 26.44 -7.48
N PRO A 571 -3.37 26.91 -8.72
CA PRO A 571 -4.64 26.67 -9.40
C PRO A 571 -4.79 25.20 -9.79
N VAL A 572 -5.97 24.60 -9.55
CA VAL A 572 -6.25 23.19 -9.81
C VAL A 572 -7.42 23.06 -10.79
N GLY A 573 -7.26 22.24 -11.81
CA GLY A 573 -8.31 21.95 -12.78
C GLY A 573 -9.33 20.95 -12.25
N PHE A 574 -10.58 21.00 -12.70
CA PHE A 574 -11.63 20.03 -12.37
C PHE A 574 -12.66 19.92 -13.51
N ALA A 575 -13.52 18.91 -13.45
CA ALA A 575 -14.55 18.62 -14.46
C ALA A 575 -13.97 18.61 -15.88
N ARG A 576 -12.95 17.76 -16.10
CA ARG A 576 -12.26 17.65 -17.37
C ARG A 576 -13.19 17.19 -18.49
N ASN A 577 -13.20 17.92 -19.60
CA ASN A 577 -13.80 17.49 -20.85
C ASN A 577 -12.79 16.67 -21.65
N TRP A 578 -13.15 15.43 -21.97
CA TRP A 578 -12.29 14.53 -22.74
C TRP A 578 -12.34 14.80 -24.24
N THR A 579 -13.47 15.31 -24.73
CA THR A 579 -13.65 15.79 -26.10
C THR A 579 -13.96 17.27 -26.05
N LEU A 580 -13.22 18.09 -26.79
CA LEU A 580 -13.53 19.51 -26.92
C LEU A 580 -14.47 19.73 -28.10
N GLN A 581 -15.43 20.64 -27.96
CA GLN A 581 -16.35 21.01 -29.04
C GLN A 581 -16.37 22.52 -29.19
N ARG A 582 -16.31 23.04 -30.42
CA ARG A 582 -16.27 24.49 -30.69
C ARG A 582 -17.11 24.89 -31.90
N GLY A 583 -17.63 26.12 -31.86
CA GLY A 583 -18.27 26.77 -33.01
C GLY A 583 -19.39 25.92 -33.62
N SER A 584 -19.25 25.64 -34.92
CA SER A 584 -20.24 24.90 -35.72
C SER A 584 -20.35 23.41 -35.42
N GLU A 585 -19.57 22.87 -34.48
CA GLU A 585 -19.72 21.48 -33.99
C GLU A 585 -20.87 21.35 -32.99
N ILE A 586 -21.26 22.47 -32.36
CA ILE A 586 -22.31 22.53 -31.35
C ILE A 586 -23.63 22.94 -32.02
N SER A 587 -24.76 22.39 -31.57
CA SER A 587 -26.10 22.79 -32.03
C SER A 587 -26.40 24.26 -31.69
N SER A 588 -27.22 24.93 -32.51
CA SER A 588 -27.72 26.28 -32.20
C SER A 588 -28.55 26.32 -30.92
N ASP A 589 -29.15 25.19 -30.54
CA ASP A 589 -30.10 25.10 -29.41
C ASP A 589 -29.41 24.89 -28.06
N VAL A 590 -28.08 24.77 -28.05
CA VAL A 590 -27.28 24.66 -26.82
C VAL A 590 -27.08 26.06 -26.22
N SER A 591 -27.36 26.20 -24.91
CA SER A 591 -27.12 27.44 -24.16
C SER A 591 -25.67 27.92 -24.26
N ASP A 592 -25.44 29.23 -24.24
CA ASP A 592 -24.09 29.80 -24.32
C ASP A 592 -23.18 29.37 -23.17
N ASP A 593 -23.72 29.21 -21.95
CA ASP A 593 -22.98 28.69 -20.79
C ASP A 593 -22.41 27.28 -21.07
N ARG A 594 -23.23 26.38 -21.61
CA ARG A 594 -22.79 25.03 -22.00
C ARG A 594 -21.78 25.08 -23.15
N ARG A 595 -21.92 25.98 -24.14
CA ARG A 595 -20.92 26.14 -25.21
C ARG A 595 -19.55 26.50 -24.63
N GLN A 596 -19.51 27.41 -23.65
CA GLN A 596 -18.26 27.79 -23.00
C GLN A 596 -17.66 26.60 -22.26
N VAL A 597 -18.46 25.85 -21.49
CA VAL A 597 -18.00 24.65 -20.80
C VAL A 597 -17.38 23.64 -21.77
N LEU A 598 -18.01 23.37 -22.91
CA LEU A 598 -17.52 22.40 -23.90
C LEU A 598 -16.26 22.84 -24.66
N ALA A 599 -15.99 24.16 -24.70
CA ALA A 599 -14.83 24.71 -25.38
C ALA A 599 -13.55 24.67 -24.52
N ASP A 600 -13.70 24.61 -23.20
CA ASP A 600 -12.63 24.57 -22.21
C ASP A 600 -12.27 23.13 -21.81
N PRO A 601 -10.98 22.77 -21.71
CA PRO A 601 -10.56 21.40 -21.37
C PRO A 601 -10.88 21.01 -19.93
N GLN A 602 -10.92 21.98 -19.03
CA GLN A 602 -11.25 21.80 -17.62
C GLN A 602 -11.62 23.15 -17.02
N ARG A 603 -12.47 23.13 -16.00
CA ARG A 603 -12.72 24.29 -15.15
C ARG A 603 -11.57 24.44 -14.17
N VAL A 604 -11.41 25.63 -13.57
CA VAL A 604 -10.26 25.94 -12.69
C VAL A 604 -10.74 26.45 -11.34
N ALA A 605 -10.40 25.72 -10.29
CA ALA A 605 -10.57 26.04 -8.88
C ALA A 605 -9.28 26.65 -8.31
N GLY A 606 -9.29 27.07 -7.03
CA GLY A 606 -8.10 27.57 -6.34
C GLY A 606 -7.64 28.96 -6.78
N LYS A 607 -8.42 29.70 -7.59
CA LYS A 607 -8.08 31.06 -8.05
C LYS A 607 -7.91 32.06 -6.90
N ALA A 608 -8.57 31.81 -5.76
CA ALA A 608 -8.46 32.62 -4.54
C ALA A 608 -7.28 32.19 -3.63
N VAL A 609 -6.66 31.04 -3.88
CA VAL A 609 -5.52 30.52 -3.11
C VAL A 609 -4.22 31.15 -3.65
N GLU A 610 -4.12 32.46 -3.47
CA GLU A 610 -2.97 33.28 -3.81
C GLU A 610 -2.39 33.93 -2.55
N ASN A 611 -1.06 33.92 -2.41
CA ASN A 611 -0.38 34.63 -1.33
C ASN A 611 0.71 35.57 -1.88
N LEU A 612 0.33 36.81 -2.14
CA LEU A 612 1.25 37.85 -2.63
C LEU A 612 2.35 38.24 -1.62
N ALA A 613 2.19 37.94 -0.33
CA ALA A 613 3.24 38.17 0.65
C ALA A 613 4.46 37.27 0.40
N ILE A 614 4.23 36.05 -0.12
CA ILE A 614 5.31 35.17 -0.58
C ILE A 614 6.10 35.83 -1.70
N LEU A 615 5.42 36.37 -2.72
CA LEU A 615 6.07 37.04 -3.85
C LEU A 615 6.83 38.30 -3.41
N THR A 616 6.32 39.00 -2.41
CA THR A 616 6.99 40.18 -1.81
C THR A 616 8.27 39.77 -1.08
N ALA A 617 8.24 38.67 -0.31
CA ALA A 617 9.40 38.17 0.43
C ALA A 617 10.42 37.43 -0.45
N GLN A 618 9.95 36.78 -1.52
CA GLN A 618 10.74 36.01 -2.46
C GLN A 618 10.32 36.35 -3.89
N PRO A 619 10.98 37.33 -4.55
CA PRO A 619 10.62 37.79 -5.89
C PRO A 619 10.71 36.71 -6.97
N GLU A 620 11.48 35.64 -6.75
CA GLU A 620 11.60 34.49 -7.64
C GLU A 620 10.55 33.39 -7.37
N ALA A 621 9.54 33.66 -6.53
CA ALA A 621 8.48 32.71 -6.27
C ALA A 621 7.76 32.30 -7.56
N PHE A 622 7.61 30.99 -7.73
CA PHE A 622 7.11 30.38 -8.96
C PHE A 622 5.59 30.58 -9.10
N ASN A 623 5.14 30.97 -10.29
CA ASN A 623 3.74 30.94 -10.70
C ASN A 623 3.49 29.64 -11.48
N PRO A 624 2.92 28.59 -10.87
CA PRO A 624 2.70 27.34 -11.58
C PRO A 624 1.58 27.46 -12.62
N PRO A 625 1.63 26.66 -13.70
CA PRO A 625 0.47 26.47 -14.57
C PRO A 625 -0.69 25.83 -13.80
N VAL A 626 -1.88 25.81 -14.40
CA VAL A 626 -3.03 25.08 -13.85
C VAL A 626 -2.66 23.61 -13.70
N TRP A 627 -2.70 23.11 -12.47
CA TRP A 627 -2.48 21.71 -12.16
C TRP A 627 -3.59 20.88 -12.83
N PRO A 628 -3.26 19.99 -13.78
CA PRO A 628 -4.24 19.13 -14.42
C PRO A 628 -4.73 18.04 -13.44
N SER A 629 -6.03 18.00 -13.16
CA SER A 629 -6.62 16.98 -12.30
C SER A 629 -7.79 16.28 -13.01
N LEU A 630 -8.12 15.10 -12.52
CA LEU A 630 -9.26 14.30 -12.94
C LEU A 630 -10.45 14.44 -12.00
N LEU A 631 -10.40 15.40 -11.06
CA LEU A 631 -11.46 15.64 -10.09
C LEU A 631 -12.73 16.14 -10.76
N ILE A 632 -13.87 15.77 -10.19
CA ILE A 632 -15.19 16.12 -10.70
C ILE A 632 -15.71 17.39 -10.03
N ASP A 633 -15.60 17.45 -8.70
CA ASP A 633 -16.26 18.46 -7.88
C ASP A 633 -15.32 19.65 -7.58
N GLU A 634 -15.86 20.88 -7.64
CA GLU A 634 -15.09 22.12 -7.44
C GLU A 634 -14.51 22.22 -6.02
N ALA A 635 -15.29 21.80 -5.01
CA ALA A 635 -14.87 21.81 -3.61
C ALA A 635 -13.66 20.91 -3.34
N ASP A 636 -13.61 19.73 -3.97
CA ASP A 636 -12.48 18.80 -3.85
C ASP A 636 -11.21 19.42 -4.47
N ALA A 637 -11.36 20.11 -5.61
CA ALA A 637 -10.26 20.79 -6.27
C ALA A 637 -9.75 22.00 -5.45
N ASP A 638 -10.64 22.74 -4.78
CA ASP A 638 -10.25 23.80 -3.84
C ASP A 638 -9.49 23.25 -2.63
N ALA A 639 -9.89 22.09 -2.10
CA ALA A 639 -9.17 21.42 -1.02
C ALA A 639 -7.76 21.01 -1.45
N VAL A 640 -7.60 20.43 -2.65
CA VAL A 640 -6.28 20.10 -3.21
C VAL A 640 -5.45 21.36 -3.47
N ALA A 641 -6.07 22.45 -3.91
CA ALA A 641 -5.40 23.73 -4.12
C ALA A 641 -4.82 24.27 -2.81
N ALA A 642 -5.60 24.24 -1.73
CA ALA A 642 -5.20 24.67 -0.38
C ALA A 642 -4.08 23.79 0.19
N ASP A 643 -4.20 22.47 0.09
CA ASP A 643 -3.18 21.51 0.55
C ASP A 643 -1.84 21.73 -0.16
N GLY A 644 -1.87 21.87 -1.49
CA GLY A 644 -0.67 22.13 -2.28
C GLY A 644 -0.04 23.48 -1.95
N MET A 645 -0.84 24.50 -1.61
CA MET A 645 -0.32 25.80 -1.18
C MET A 645 0.33 25.74 0.21
N ALA A 646 -0.28 25.03 1.17
CA ALA A 646 0.32 24.80 2.49
C ALA A 646 1.65 24.05 2.39
N LEU A 647 1.73 23.09 1.45
CA LEU A 647 2.93 22.31 1.23
C LEU A 647 4.00 23.02 0.41
N HIS A 648 3.67 23.72 -0.69
CA HIS A 648 4.68 24.29 -1.60
C HIS A 648 4.86 25.80 -1.48
N GLY A 649 4.02 26.49 -0.70
CA GLY A 649 4.17 27.91 -0.38
C GLY A 649 5.10 28.20 0.81
N THR A 650 5.49 27.17 1.57
CA THR A 650 6.40 27.33 2.72
C THR A 650 7.85 26.97 2.31
N PRO A 651 8.84 27.83 2.57
CA PRO A 651 10.23 27.53 2.28
C PRO A 651 10.74 26.40 3.18
N ARG A 652 11.27 25.35 2.56
CA ARG A 652 11.84 24.17 3.22
C ARG A 652 13.20 23.85 2.64
N ARG A 653 14.05 23.18 3.42
CA ARG A 653 15.42 22.84 3.04
C ARG A 653 15.52 21.38 2.60
N ARG A 654 16.60 21.07 1.89
CA ARG A 654 16.98 19.70 1.55
C ARG A 654 18.39 19.40 2.03
N TYR A 655 18.60 18.16 2.45
CA TYR A 655 19.90 17.64 2.82
C TYR A 655 20.10 16.24 2.26
N ARG A 656 21.33 15.96 1.86
CA ARG A 656 21.84 14.61 1.62
C ARG A 656 22.52 14.14 2.90
N VAL A 657 22.08 13.02 3.45
CA VAL A 657 22.60 12.42 4.67
C VAL A 657 23.14 11.04 4.34
N THR A 658 24.42 10.81 4.62
CA THR A 658 25.06 9.51 4.46
C THR A 658 25.02 8.78 5.80
N LEU A 659 24.40 7.62 5.81
CA LEU A 659 24.22 6.73 6.95
C LEU A 659 25.00 5.42 6.72
N PRO A 660 25.42 4.74 7.79
CA PRO A 660 25.81 3.33 7.73
C PRO A 660 24.54 2.46 7.62
N ARG A 661 24.64 1.18 7.98
CA ARG A 661 23.58 0.16 7.86
C ARG A 661 22.26 0.50 8.56
N VAL A 662 22.23 1.41 9.54
CA VAL A 662 21.00 1.95 10.14
C VAL A 662 20.03 2.51 9.10
N GLY A 663 20.54 2.94 7.94
CA GLY A 663 19.73 3.39 6.81
C GLY A 663 18.83 2.31 6.20
N TYR A 664 19.11 1.00 6.40
CA TYR A 664 18.24 -0.09 5.93
C TYR A 664 16.88 -0.14 6.65
N LEU A 665 16.75 0.54 7.79
CA LEU A 665 15.50 0.67 8.53
C LEU A 665 14.53 1.68 7.91
N ILE A 666 15.05 2.57 7.06
CA ILE A 666 14.33 3.74 6.56
C ILE A 666 13.82 3.43 5.16
N ASP A 667 12.54 3.70 4.90
CA ASP A 667 11.96 3.63 3.56
C ASP A 667 11.57 5.02 3.03
N LEU A 668 11.29 5.10 1.73
CA LEU A 668 10.83 6.33 1.07
C LEU A 668 9.52 6.83 1.68
N SER A 669 9.34 8.15 1.66
CA SER A 669 8.18 8.88 2.19
C SER A 669 8.02 8.88 3.71
N GLU A 670 8.85 8.14 4.44
CA GLU A 670 8.87 8.12 5.89
C GLU A 670 9.41 9.42 6.49
N VAL A 671 9.09 9.65 7.77
CA VAL A 671 9.56 10.82 8.51
C VAL A 671 10.64 10.40 9.50
N VAL A 672 11.80 11.02 9.38
CA VAL A 672 12.96 10.82 10.25
C VAL A 672 13.22 12.07 11.09
N SER A 673 13.59 11.87 12.35
CA SER A 673 14.03 12.95 13.23
C SER A 673 15.55 13.04 13.20
N LEU A 674 16.08 14.15 12.71
CA LEU A 674 17.52 14.35 12.49
C LEU A 674 18.05 15.44 13.39
N SER A 675 19.24 15.23 13.95
CA SER A 675 20.04 16.29 14.57
C SER A 675 21.49 16.22 14.07
N TRP A 676 22.10 17.38 13.81
CA TRP A 676 23.47 17.49 13.32
C TRP A 676 24.11 18.83 13.73
N PRO A 677 25.38 18.88 14.18
CA PRO A 677 25.97 20.12 14.72
C PRO A 677 26.05 21.30 13.76
N ARG A 678 25.99 21.06 12.44
CA ARG A 678 26.17 22.10 11.39
C ARG A 678 24.90 22.32 10.57
N HIS A 679 24.93 23.34 9.71
CA HIS A 679 23.89 23.64 8.71
C HIS A 679 22.49 23.98 9.27
N GLY A 680 22.39 24.34 10.55
CA GLY A 680 21.13 24.70 11.19
C GLY A 680 20.32 23.50 11.72
N LEU A 681 20.96 22.34 11.87
CA LEU A 681 20.36 21.10 12.37
C LEU A 681 20.70 20.81 13.84
N GLY A 682 21.22 21.80 14.58
CA GLY A 682 21.65 21.62 15.98
C GLY A 682 20.51 21.29 16.95
N GLN A 683 19.26 21.53 16.55
CA GLN A 683 18.07 21.04 17.22
C GLN A 683 17.44 19.94 16.39
N ARG A 684 16.93 18.91 17.06
CA ARG A 684 16.24 17.80 16.43
C ARG A 684 14.97 18.28 15.71
N ARG A 685 14.84 17.91 14.44
CA ARG A 685 13.70 18.27 13.59
C ARG A 685 13.29 17.09 12.73
N ASN A 686 12.01 17.07 12.36
CA ASN A 686 11.46 16.03 11.51
C ASN A 686 11.65 16.41 10.03
N TRP A 687 12.06 15.42 9.25
CA TRP A 687 12.32 15.52 7.82
C TRP A 687 11.68 14.36 7.09
N ARG A 688 11.16 14.61 5.90
CA ARG A 688 10.63 13.56 5.04
C ARG A 688 11.72 13.00 4.13
N VAL A 689 11.77 11.68 3.98
CA VAL A 689 12.71 10.99 3.09
C VAL A 689 12.16 11.02 1.66
N LEU A 690 12.90 11.68 0.78
CA LEU A 690 12.58 11.81 -0.65
C LEU A 690 13.46 10.92 -1.53
N GLY A 691 14.58 10.41 -1.04
CA GLY A 691 15.47 9.57 -1.83
C GLY A 691 16.30 8.66 -0.97
N ILE A 692 16.60 7.48 -1.47
CA ILE A 692 17.43 6.47 -0.82
C ILE A 692 18.31 5.85 -1.91
N ARG A 693 19.62 5.82 -1.67
CA ARG A 693 20.57 5.04 -2.45
C ARG A 693 21.25 4.04 -1.52
N ASN A 694 21.03 2.77 -1.80
CA ASN A 694 21.67 1.66 -1.11
C ASN A 694 22.94 1.27 -1.88
N ASP A 695 24.07 1.23 -1.19
CA ASP A 695 25.34 0.69 -1.68
C ASP A 695 25.83 -0.34 -0.66
N ALA A 696 25.38 -1.58 -0.84
CA ALA A 696 25.66 -2.68 0.08
C ALA A 696 27.13 -3.12 0.06
N ASP A 697 27.88 -2.86 -1.01
CA ASP A 697 29.33 -3.13 -1.07
C ASP A 697 30.11 -2.23 -0.09
N ARG A 698 29.65 -0.98 0.09
CA ARG A 698 30.25 -0.02 1.04
C ARG A 698 29.57 0.00 2.40
N ASP A 699 28.50 -0.76 2.60
CA ASP A 699 27.62 -0.67 3.77
C ASP A 699 27.10 0.77 4.02
N THR A 700 26.92 1.54 2.94
CA THR A 700 26.48 2.94 3.02
C THR A 700 25.12 3.14 2.39
N ILE A 701 24.27 3.89 3.08
CA ILE A 701 22.96 4.31 2.61
C ILE A 701 22.94 5.83 2.56
N VAL A 702 22.64 6.40 1.39
CA VAL A 702 22.49 7.84 1.23
C VAL A 702 21.01 8.17 1.16
N ILE A 703 20.50 8.89 2.15
CA ILE A 703 19.13 9.40 2.14
C ILE A 703 19.11 10.88 1.74
N ARG A 704 18.08 11.28 1.01
CA ARG A 704 17.77 12.69 0.71
C ARG A 704 16.54 13.09 1.50
N VAL A 705 16.66 14.11 2.34
CA VAL A 705 15.59 14.53 3.25
C VAL A 705 15.14 15.96 2.97
N TRP A 706 13.86 16.25 3.22
CA TRP A 706 13.21 17.54 2.99
C TRP A 706 12.35 17.96 4.17
N GLY A 707 12.43 19.23 4.58
CA GLY A 707 11.77 19.73 5.79
C GLY A 707 11.86 21.22 6.02
#